data_AF-A0A1R1PDV0-F1
#
_entry.id   AF-A0A1R1PDV0-F1
#
_cell.length_a   1.000
_cell.length_b   1.000
_cell.length_c   1.000
_cell.angle_alpha   90.00
_cell.angle_beta   90.00
_cell.angle_gamma   90.00
#
_symmetry.space_group_name_H-M   'P 1'
#
loop_
_entity.id
_entity.type
_entity.pdbx_description
1 polymer ?
#
loop_
_entity_poly.entity_id
_entity_poly.type
_entity_poly.pdbx_seq_one_letter_code
_entity_poly.pdbx_strand_id
1 'polypeptide(L)'
;MDTIKDHNTTRNDPTDEPNHALIVPPLNFSMIMPGIYRSGFPSVKNHQFLLELGLKSIIYVSDSKCLDYHTTFCKDNNIEFTHYKVKLNNEPFKEMEQAAVCKIITKMLDTRNHPILVHCDRGVRRTGWITTKLHERIQHTTKSQDNAQPANLHSAIKRHSSTKCSESANNDRISSIIKTLDRIYTKLEDPKASYNSIIDLREKEQVVQDYASFLKQIDTKSENDTRSLQRKQSESVEGKTLFVKGNYSTKGEPTTCGSKALFGYDSPISATVVDLLENSGALILGKTNLDEFGMGSSTTFSAYGPTKHFLKTNDGLEAVNKLKKHVDVGEITSNETQNSVNLEEDRCSGGSSGGSAVVVGAGLWSDTGGSVRLPASWCGVVGFKPSYGQCSRYGLVEYASSLDTVGILGESVSTTKAVYKTMAKYDSKDMSCLPEKARSALERLYNSTKGSNSVASDHEKPNLKGIRVGIPQEYYIKELSESVVQAWKHTSKILEQMGAEVVKVSLPHTKYALSTYYTIAPAEASSNLARYDGIRYGYKHTDEIPDEASGTSSTSSSSYAAGRSFMNKYAYTRAMGLGPEVQRRIMLGTFVLSVGTLRCKNPTESAVDLLLVPTGCSTAPPLSAFSAGDHENKSASSDYILHSYVNDVMTVPSSLAGLPSISIPVGISKTDGFPIGLQLISQFGNDDSVLDVALKLEQALLNQNTHEQDLFGNYLPLVPKIFH
;
A
#
# COMPACT_ATOMS: atom_id res chain seq x y z
N MET A 1 -32.46 56.92 1.83
CA MET A 1 -33.67 56.86 1.00
C MET A 1 -33.51 55.63 0.14
N ASP A 2 -34.16 54.50 0.34
CA ASP A 2 -35.26 54.14 1.23
C ASP A 2 -35.13 52.67 1.66
N THR A 3 -35.81 52.40 2.75
CA THR A 3 -35.89 51.20 3.59
C THR A 3 -36.23 49.89 2.88
N ILE A 4 -35.48 48.83 3.20
CA ILE A 4 -35.92 47.44 3.11
C ILE A 4 -36.96 47.22 4.22
N LYS A 5 -38.18 46.83 3.82
CA LYS A 5 -39.22 46.29 4.72
C LYS A 5 -39.48 44.84 4.36
N ASP A 6 -39.43 44.01 5.38
CA ASP A 6 -39.94 42.65 5.43
C ASP A 6 -41.36 42.54 4.87
N HIS A 7 -41.58 41.55 4.00
CA HIS A 7 -42.84 40.83 3.95
C HIS A 7 -42.63 39.37 3.56
N ASN A 8 -42.59 38.52 4.59
CA ASN A 8 -43.06 37.14 4.53
C ASN A 8 -44.48 37.11 3.96
N THR A 9 -44.68 36.53 2.78
CA THR A 9 -45.93 35.87 2.42
C THR A 9 -45.65 34.67 1.50
N THR A 10 -46.12 33.54 1.98
CA THR A 10 -46.20 32.21 1.38
C THR A 10 -46.83 32.23 -0.02
N ARG A 11 -46.11 31.70 -1.02
CA ARG A 11 -46.70 31.12 -2.23
C ARG A 11 -46.18 29.71 -2.41
N ASN A 12 -47.12 28.77 -2.32
CA ASN A 12 -46.98 27.37 -2.68
C ASN A 12 -46.66 27.27 -4.18
N ASP A 13 -45.55 26.61 -4.53
CA ASP A 13 -45.26 26.15 -5.88
C ASP A 13 -45.21 24.61 -5.84
N PRO A 14 -46.04 23.88 -6.61
CA PRO A 14 -46.11 22.43 -6.58
C PRO A 14 -45.15 21.83 -7.60
N THR A 15 -43.88 21.69 -7.23
CA THR A 15 -42.92 20.83 -7.95
C THR A 15 -42.01 20.10 -6.95
N ASP A 16 -42.62 19.33 -6.06
CA ASP A 16 -41.91 18.29 -5.32
C ASP A 16 -41.69 17.10 -6.28
N GLU A 17 -40.51 17.03 -6.89
CA GLU A 17 -39.95 15.74 -7.32
C GLU A 17 -39.85 14.81 -6.11
N PRO A 18 -40.11 13.50 -6.25
CA PRO A 18 -40.00 12.59 -5.12
C PRO A 18 -38.52 12.50 -4.72
N ASN A 19 -38.19 13.08 -3.57
CA ASN A 19 -36.93 12.85 -2.86
C ASN A 19 -36.58 11.35 -2.93
N HIS A 20 -35.59 10.97 -3.75
CA HIS A 20 -34.99 9.65 -3.68
C HIS A 20 -34.34 9.53 -2.30
N ALA A 21 -35.09 8.98 -1.35
CA ALA A 21 -34.60 8.70 -0.02
C ALA A 21 -33.35 7.83 -0.17
N LEU A 22 -32.20 8.36 0.22
CA LEU A 22 -30.94 7.61 0.29
C LEU A 22 -31.22 6.25 0.96
N ILE A 23 -30.93 5.17 0.24
CA ILE A 23 -31.04 3.82 0.77
C ILE A 23 -29.86 3.64 1.72
N VAL A 24 -30.11 3.83 3.02
CA VAL A 24 -29.06 3.80 4.05
C VAL A 24 -29.11 2.46 4.78
N PRO A 25 -28.01 1.68 4.81
CA PRO A 25 -27.95 0.47 5.63
C PRO A 25 -28.06 0.80 7.13
N PRO A 26 -28.60 -0.11 7.96
CA PRO A 26 -28.55 0.07 9.41
C PRO A 26 -27.10 0.16 9.89
N LEU A 27 -26.88 0.82 11.03
CA LEU A 27 -25.55 0.93 11.62
C LEU A 27 -24.92 -0.46 11.79
N ASN A 28 -23.63 -0.62 11.44
CA ASN A 28 -22.90 -1.89 11.55
C ASN A 28 -23.45 -3.05 10.70
N PHE A 29 -24.14 -2.73 9.61
CA PHE A 29 -24.55 -3.72 8.63
C PHE A 29 -23.34 -4.39 7.98
N SER A 30 -23.34 -5.73 7.91
CA SER A 30 -22.30 -6.53 7.25
C SER A 30 -22.84 -7.93 6.96
N MET A 31 -22.47 -8.49 5.81
CA MET A 31 -22.67 -9.91 5.51
C MET A 31 -21.59 -10.73 6.22
N ILE A 32 -22.01 -11.75 6.95
CA ILE A 32 -21.12 -12.63 7.72
C ILE A 32 -20.69 -13.81 6.85
N MET A 33 -21.65 -14.37 6.11
CA MET A 33 -21.48 -15.42 5.11
C MET A 33 -22.67 -15.34 4.13
N PRO A 34 -22.61 -16.00 2.96
CA PRO A 34 -23.71 -15.92 2.00
C PRO A 34 -25.06 -16.25 2.65
N GLY A 35 -25.99 -15.29 2.60
CA GLY A 35 -27.33 -15.44 3.17
C GLY A 35 -27.45 -15.16 4.68
N ILE A 36 -26.37 -14.79 5.39
CA ILE A 36 -26.41 -14.44 6.82
C ILE A 36 -25.81 -13.03 7.03
N TYR A 37 -26.62 -12.13 7.57
CA TYR A 37 -26.27 -10.73 7.80
C TYR A 37 -26.31 -10.36 9.29
N ARG A 38 -25.57 -9.32 9.66
CA ARG A 38 -25.67 -8.65 10.97
C ARG A 38 -25.94 -7.17 10.80
N SER A 39 -26.62 -6.58 11.79
CA SER A 39 -26.64 -5.12 11.95
C SER A 39 -26.96 -4.69 13.38
N GLY A 40 -26.77 -3.40 13.66
CA GLY A 40 -27.44 -2.73 14.77
C GLY A 40 -28.95 -2.63 14.53
N PHE A 41 -29.72 -2.35 15.57
CA PHE A 41 -31.18 -2.24 15.46
C PHE A 41 -31.57 -1.10 14.50
N PRO A 42 -32.35 -1.38 13.44
CA PRO A 42 -32.64 -0.43 12.39
C PRO A 42 -33.73 0.57 12.80
N SER A 43 -33.69 1.79 12.24
CA SER A 43 -34.81 2.73 12.27
C SER A 43 -35.58 2.70 10.95
N VAL A 44 -36.73 3.41 10.90
CA VAL A 44 -37.64 3.41 9.73
C VAL A 44 -36.92 3.76 8.42
N LYS A 45 -35.91 4.64 8.48
CA LYS A 45 -35.09 5.02 7.30
C LYS A 45 -34.30 3.86 6.68
N ASN A 46 -34.13 2.76 7.41
CA ASN A 46 -33.40 1.58 6.94
C ASN A 46 -34.32 0.53 6.31
N HIS A 47 -35.65 0.67 6.40
CA HIS A 47 -36.59 -0.37 5.95
C HIS A 47 -36.45 -0.68 4.46
N GLN A 48 -36.26 0.36 3.62
CA GLN A 48 -36.09 0.18 2.18
C GLN A 48 -34.87 -0.70 1.86
N PHE A 49 -33.74 -0.44 2.52
CA PHE A 49 -32.54 -1.26 2.42
C PHE A 49 -32.78 -2.71 2.87
N LEU A 50 -33.57 -2.92 3.93
CA LEU A 50 -33.87 -4.27 4.43
C LEU A 50 -34.79 -5.06 3.48
N LEU A 51 -35.66 -4.40 2.73
CA LEU A 51 -36.51 -5.04 1.72
C LEU A 51 -35.69 -5.53 0.53
N GLU A 52 -34.71 -4.74 0.09
CA GLU A 52 -33.83 -5.08 -1.02
C GLU A 52 -32.95 -6.30 -0.75
N LEU A 53 -32.67 -6.60 0.53
CA LEU A 53 -31.95 -7.81 0.93
C LEU A 53 -32.77 -9.11 0.75
N GLY A 54 -34.08 -9.01 0.50
CA GLY A 54 -34.95 -10.18 0.31
C GLY A 54 -34.99 -11.10 1.53
N LEU A 55 -34.92 -10.53 2.74
CA LEU A 55 -34.81 -11.29 3.99
C LEU A 55 -36.04 -12.19 4.18
N LYS A 56 -35.80 -13.46 4.52
CA LYS A 56 -36.86 -14.38 4.95
C LYS A 56 -37.06 -14.37 6.45
N SER A 57 -36.01 -14.07 7.21
CA SER A 57 -36.09 -14.06 8.67
C SER A 57 -35.17 -13.03 9.31
N ILE A 58 -35.59 -12.55 10.48
CA ILE A 58 -34.87 -11.61 11.32
C ILE A 58 -34.81 -12.16 12.75
N ILE A 59 -33.61 -12.22 13.30
CA ILE A 59 -33.37 -12.56 14.70
C ILE A 59 -33.04 -11.29 15.47
N TYR A 60 -33.82 -10.97 16.49
CA TYR A 60 -33.52 -9.90 17.43
C TYR A 60 -32.98 -10.47 18.74
N VAL A 61 -31.79 -10.04 19.16
CA VAL A 61 -31.12 -10.50 20.38
C VAL A 61 -30.96 -9.32 21.34
N SER A 62 -31.95 -9.14 22.22
CA SER A 62 -31.92 -8.14 23.29
C SER A 62 -32.88 -8.49 24.42
N ASP A 63 -32.61 -7.99 25.62
CA ASP A 63 -33.54 -8.01 26.76
C ASP A 63 -34.65 -6.95 26.63
N SER A 64 -34.43 -5.92 25.80
CA SER A 64 -35.39 -4.86 25.57
C SER A 64 -36.54 -5.32 24.65
N LYS A 65 -37.71 -4.69 24.80
CA LYS A 65 -38.86 -4.95 23.93
C LYS A 65 -38.55 -4.40 22.54
N CYS A 66 -38.72 -5.23 21.50
CA CYS A 66 -38.65 -4.76 20.11
C CYS A 66 -39.71 -3.66 19.86
N LEU A 67 -39.35 -2.62 19.12
CA LEU A 67 -40.25 -1.52 18.79
C LEU A 67 -41.36 -1.99 17.85
N ASP A 68 -42.60 -1.57 18.12
CA ASP A 68 -43.79 -2.11 17.44
C ASP A 68 -43.72 -1.90 15.91
N TYR A 69 -43.15 -0.77 15.45
CA TYR A 69 -42.96 -0.49 14.01
C TYR A 69 -42.13 -1.56 13.28
N HIS A 70 -41.16 -2.17 13.95
CA HIS A 70 -40.28 -3.18 13.35
C HIS A 70 -41.00 -4.53 13.25
N THR A 71 -41.83 -4.84 14.25
CA THR A 71 -42.67 -6.05 14.19
C THR A 71 -43.76 -5.93 13.13
N THR A 72 -44.33 -4.74 12.94
CA THR A 72 -45.26 -4.43 11.84
C THR A 72 -44.56 -4.55 10.49
N PHE A 73 -43.38 -3.94 10.32
CA PHE A 73 -42.57 -4.07 9.10
C PHE A 73 -42.31 -5.54 8.71
N CYS A 74 -41.96 -6.40 9.67
CA CYS A 74 -41.72 -7.81 9.39
C CYS A 74 -43.00 -8.54 8.96
N LYS A 75 -44.14 -8.24 9.61
CA LYS A 75 -45.44 -8.84 9.27
C LYS A 75 -45.90 -8.43 7.87
N ASP A 76 -45.82 -7.14 7.56
CA ASP A 76 -46.28 -6.59 6.29
C ASP A 76 -45.50 -7.13 5.09
N ASN A 77 -44.26 -7.59 5.32
CA ASN A 77 -43.35 -8.07 4.28
C ASN A 77 -43.05 -9.57 4.37
N ASN A 78 -43.85 -10.34 5.13
CA ASN A 78 -43.71 -11.79 5.29
C ASN A 78 -42.32 -12.25 5.78
N ILE A 79 -41.67 -11.46 6.63
CA ILE A 79 -40.37 -11.78 7.23
C ILE A 79 -40.59 -12.45 8.60
N GLU A 80 -40.07 -13.66 8.79
CA GLU A 80 -40.17 -14.37 10.06
C GLU A 80 -39.32 -13.68 11.15
N PHE A 81 -39.97 -13.11 12.16
CA PHE A 81 -39.29 -12.41 13.25
C PHE A 81 -39.18 -13.28 14.51
N THR A 82 -37.95 -13.53 14.98
CA THR A 82 -37.67 -14.29 16.20
C THR A 82 -36.96 -13.41 17.23
N HIS A 83 -37.53 -13.25 18.43
CA HIS A 83 -36.91 -12.50 19.53
C HIS A 83 -36.33 -13.44 20.59
N TYR A 84 -35.01 -13.43 20.74
CA TYR A 84 -34.34 -14.07 21.87
C TYR A 84 -34.09 -13.05 22.97
N LYS A 85 -34.85 -13.17 24.07
CA LYS A 85 -34.64 -12.39 25.29
C LYS A 85 -33.40 -12.90 26.01
N VAL A 86 -32.30 -12.19 25.87
CA VAL A 86 -31.03 -12.50 26.54
C VAL A 86 -30.67 -11.33 27.44
N LYS A 87 -30.61 -11.57 28.76
CA LYS A 87 -30.31 -10.53 29.75
C LYS A 87 -28.93 -9.92 29.47
N LEU A 88 -28.92 -8.64 29.11
CA LEU A 88 -27.72 -7.96 28.63
C LEU A 88 -26.93 -7.37 29.80
N ASN A 89 -25.72 -7.87 30.07
CA ASN A 89 -24.82 -7.25 31.05
C ASN A 89 -23.96 -6.14 30.39
N ASN A 90 -23.65 -5.08 31.14
CA ASN A 90 -22.87 -3.93 30.65
C ASN A 90 -21.34 -4.20 30.57
N GLU A 91 -20.88 -5.36 31.03
CA GLU A 91 -19.46 -5.72 31.00
C GLU A 91 -19.08 -6.52 29.75
N PRO A 92 -17.99 -6.14 29.05
CA PRO A 92 -17.62 -6.69 27.74
C PRO A 92 -17.08 -8.13 27.74
N PHE A 93 -16.98 -8.80 28.91
CA PHE A 93 -16.32 -10.11 29.05
C PHE A 93 -17.14 -11.18 29.78
N LYS A 94 -18.45 -10.98 29.97
CA LYS A 94 -19.31 -12.02 30.58
C LYS A 94 -20.02 -12.83 29.49
N GLU A 95 -19.80 -14.14 29.48
CA GLU A 95 -20.35 -15.08 28.50
C GLU A 95 -21.90 -15.09 28.51
N MET A 96 -22.52 -15.19 27.33
CA MET A 96 -23.95 -15.46 27.21
C MET A 96 -24.26 -16.90 27.60
N GLU A 97 -25.46 -17.15 28.12
CA GLU A 97 -25.90 -18.51 28.44
C GLU A 97 -25.82 -19.42 27.21
N GLN A 98 -25.02 -20.49 27.31
CA GLN A 98 -24.71 -21.39 26.20
C GLN A 98 -25.98 -21.95 25.52
N ALA A 99 -27.05 -22.19 26.28
CA ALA A 99 -28.32 -22.67 25.75
C ALA A 99 -29.00 -21.66 24.80
N ALA A 100 -28.91 -20.36 25.08
CA ALA A 100 -29.45 -19.31 24.20
C ALA A 100 -28.63 -19.18 22.92
N VAL A 101 -27.29 -19.24 23.03
CA VAL A 101 -26.37 -19.18 21.89
C VAL A 101 -26.59 -20.35 20.93
N CYS A 102 -26.72 -21.57 21.46
CA CYS A 102 -27.00 -22.75 20.65
C CYS A 102 -28.31 -22.61 19.87
N LYS A 103 -29.38 -22.08 20.48
CA LYS A 103 -30.67 -21.87 19.79
C LYS A 103 -30.55 -20.87 18.65
N ILE A 104 -29.85 -19.76 18.86
CA ILE A 104 -29.61 -18.73 17.84
C ILE A 104 -28.81 -19.31 16.67
N ILE A 105 -27.70 -19.99 16.96
CA ILE A 105 -26.83 -20.62 15.95
C ILE A 105 -27.60 -21.68 15.15
N THR A 106 -28.41 -22.52 15.80
CA THR A 106 -29.22 -23.53 15.09
C THR A 106 -30.20 -22.89 14.10
N LYS A 107 -30.86 -21.79 14.48
CA LYS A 107 -31.78 -21.06 13.58
C LYS A 107 -31.01 -20.40 12.42
N MET A 108 -29.82 -19.88 12.68
CA MET A 108 -28.94 -19.30 11.66
C MET A 108 -28.38 -20.33 10.68
N LEU A 109 -28.13 -21.57 11.12
CA LEU A 109 -27.62 -22.64 10.25
C LEU A 109 -28.70 -23.30 9.37
N ASP A 110 -29.98 -23.14 9.71
CA ASP A 110 -31.08 -23.67 8.92
C ASP A 110 -31.33 -22.77 7.68
N THR A 111 -30.90 -23.27 6.52
CA THR A 111 -30.91 -22.55 5.24
C THR A 111 -32.31 -22.19 4.75
N ARG A 112 -33.36 -22.82 5.28
CA ARG A 112 -34.75 -22.43 4.97
C ARG A 112 -35.08 -21.00 5.44
N ASN A 113 -34.35 -20.53 6.45
CA ASN A 113 -34.51 -19.19 7.02
C ASN A 113 -33.73 -18.11 6.23
N HIS A 114 -32.94 -18.51 5.21
CA HIS A 114 -32.05 -17.60 4.49
C HIS A 114 -32.75 -16.91 3.32
N PRO A 115 -32.49 -15.60 3.08
CA PRO A 115 -31.50 -14.78 3.77
C PRO A 115 -31.95 -14.32 5.18
N ILE A 116 -31.07 -14.44 6.17
CA ILE A 116 -31.34 -14.18 7.59
C ILE A 116 -30.50 -13.01 8.12
N LEU A 117 -31.11 -12.14 8.93
CA LEU A 117 -30.43 -11.00 9.54
C LEU A 117 -30.52 -11.04 11.07
N VAL A 118 -29.40 -10.77 11.74
CA VAL A 118 -29.33 -10.71 13.20
C VAL A 118 -29.17 -9.25 13.68
N HIS A 119 -30.13 -8.77 14.46
CA HIS A 119 -30.16 -7.44 15.06
C HIS A 119 -29.79 -7.45 16.55
N CYS A 120 -29.08 -6.41 16.97
CA CYS A 120 -28.86 -6.08 18.38
C CYS A 120 -28.96 -4.56 18.59
N ASP A 121 -29.57 -4.12 19.69
CA ASP A 121 -29.83 -2.71 20.02
C ASP A 121 -28.61 -1.96 20.61
N ARG A 122 -27.55 -2.68 21.01
CA ARG A 122 -26.27 -2.09 21.44
C ARG A 122 -25.13 -2.62 20.56
N GLY A 123 -24.59 -1.72 19.72
CA GLY A 123 -23.79 -2.02 18.54
C GLY A 123 -22.48 -2.81 18.71
N VAL A 124 -22.02 -3.27 17.53
CA VAL A 124 -20.71 -3.86 17.14
C VAL A 124 -20.27 -5.16 17.83
N ARG A 125 -20.29 -5.26 19.16
CA ARG A 125 -19.46 -6.27 19.86
C ARG A 125 -20.14 -7.61 20.14
N ARG A 126 -21.45 -7.73 19.87
CA ARG A 126 -22.27 -8.91 20.22
C ARG A 126 -22.70 -9.75 19.02
N THR A 127 -23.11 -9.11 17.93
CA THR A 127 -23.25 -9.78 16.64
C THR A 127 -21.91 -10.36 16.23
N GLY A 128 -20.81 -9.62 16.43
CA GLY A 128 -19.43 -10.12 16.33
C GLY A 128 -19.18 -11.42 17.12
N TRP A 129 -19.56 -11.48 18.40
CA TRP A 129 -19.36 -12.67 19.23
C TRP A 129 -20.19 -13.88 18.78
N ILE A 130 -21.47 -13.68 18.44
CA ILE A 130 -22.33 -14.77 17.91
C ILE A 130 -21.78 -15.27 16.57
N THR A 131 -21.23 -14.38 15.74
CA THR A 131 -20.59 -14.73 14.47
C THR A 131 -19.27 -15.45 14.65
N THR A 132 -18.49 -15.12 15.68
CA THR A 132 -17.30 -15.87 16.08
C THR A 132 -17.68 -17.28 16.53
N LYS A 133 -18.71 -17.44 17.36
CA LYS A 133 -19.20 -18.77 17.78
C LYS A 133 -19.79 -19.59 16.64
N LEU A 134 -20.47 -18.95 15.68
CA LEU A 134 -20.93 -19.61 14.46
C LEU A 134 -19.73 -20.10 13.62
N HIS A 135 -18.69 -19.29 13.44
CA HIS A 135 -17.45 -19.68 12.77
C HIS A 135 -16.73 -20.82 13.49
N GLU A 136 -16.55 -20.75 14.82
CA GLU A 136 -15.97 -21.82 15.62
C GLU A 136 -16.75 -23.14 15.46
N ARG A 137 -18.10 -23.08 15.47
CA ARG A 137 -18.96 -24.27 15.34
C ARG A 137 -18.90 -24.87 13.95
N ILE A 138 -18.90 -24.05 12.90
CA ILE A 138 -18.74 -24.50 11.51
C ILE A 138 -17.38 -25.18 11.36
N GLN A 139 -16.29 -24.55 11.81
CA GLN A 139 -14.95 -25.14 11.80
C GLN A 139 -14.87 -26.44 12.61
N HIS A 140 -15.56 -26.55 13.74
CA HIS A 140 -15.66 -27.80 14.50
C HIS A 140 -16.45 -28.89 13.76
N THR A 141 -17.46 -28.52 12.96
CA THR A 141 -18.28 -29.47 12.20
C THR A 141 -17.54 -29.95 10.95
N THR A 142 -16.81 -29.08 10.24
CA THR A 142 -15.89 -29.47 9.16
C THR A 142 -14.71 -30.30 9.69
N LYS A 143 -14.15 -29.97 10.87
CA LYS A 143 -13.15 -30.81 11.54
C LYS A 143 -13.72 -32.16 12.03
N SER A 144 -15.02 -32.26 12.34
CA SER A 144 -15.63 -33.51 12.82
C SER A 144 -15.87 -34.56 11.73
N GLN A 145 -15.87 -34.17 10.44
CA GLN A 145 -15.87 -35.11 9.32
C GLN A 145 -14.46 -35.56 8.91
N ASP A 146 -13.40 -34.87 9.37
CA ASP A 146 -12.00 -35.21 9.10
C ASP A 146 -11.18 -35.63 10.34
N ASN A 147 -11.82 -35.83 11.50
CA ASN A 147 -11.11 -36.19 12.73
C ASN A 147 -10.92 -37.71 12.88
N ALA A 148 -9.87 -38.23 12.25
CA ALA A 148 -8.84 -38.87 13.07
C ALA A 148 -8.06 -37.74 13.75
N GLN A 149 -8.20 -37.59 15.07
CA GLN A 149 -7.59 -36.53 15.87
C GLN A 149 -6.09 -36.31 15.55
N PRO A 150 -5.60 -35.06 15.46
CA PRO A 150 -4.18 -34.80 15.70
C PRO A 150 -3.98 -34.75 17.22
N ALA A 151 -3.47 -35.84 17.78
CA ALA A 151 -2.84 -35.83 19.09
C ALA A 151 -1.71 -34.78 19.08
N ASN A 152 -1.65 -33.99 20.16
CA ASN A 152 -0.54 -33.12 20.58
C ASN A 152 0.69 -33.15 19.64
N LEU A 153 0.90 -32.04 18.92
CA LEU A 153 2.02 -31.85 17.98
C LEU A 153 3.41 -31.98 18.66
N HIS A 154 3.45 -32.01 20.00
CA HIS A 154 4.66 -32.32 20.77
C HIS A 154 5.00 -33.82 20.88
N SER A 155 4.09 -34.75 20.59
CA SER A 155 4.33 -36.20 20.82
C SER A 155 4.34 -37.09 19.56
N ALA A 156 4.14 -36.56 18.35
CA ALA A 156 3.98 -37.35 17.13
C ALA A 156 5.23 -37.48 16.22
N ILE A 157 6.43 -37.06 16.66
CA ILE A 157 7.68 -37.22 15.87
C ILE A 157 8.69 -38.05 16.67
N LYS A 158 8.32 -39.29 16.99
CA LYS A 158 9.27 -40.32 17.44
C LYS A 158 8.84 -41.66 16.86
N ARG A 159 9.28 -41.93 15.63
CA ARG A 159 9.62 -43.27 15.08
C ARG A 159 9.76 -43.16 13.56
N HIS A 160 10.97 -42.88 13.08
CA HIS A 160 11.72 -43.73 12.15
C HIS A 160 13.08 -43.08 11.89
N SER A 161 14.09 -43.94 11.73
CA SER A 161 15.50 -43.65 11.90
C SER A 161 16.16 -43.12 10.63
N SER A 162 16.86 -41.98 10.74
CA SER A 162 18.15 -41.61 10.11
C SER A 162 18.34 -40.11 9.77
N THR A 163 17.54 -39.19 10.33
CA THR A 163 17.66 -37.72 10.10
C THR A 163 17.52 -36.86 11.38
N LYS A 164 18.11 -37.27 12.51
CA LYS A 164 17.94 -36.56 13.80
C LYS A 164 18.52 -35.13 13.87
N CYS A 165 19.46 -34.77 12.99
CA CYS A 165 20.14 -33.47 13.08
C CYS A 165 19.39 -32.34 12.35
N SER A 166 18.76 -32.62 11.20
CA SER A 166 18.02 -31.61 10.42
C SER A 166 16.66 -31.24 11.03
N GLU A 167 15.93 -32.22 11.57
CA GLU A 167 14.62 -31.97 12.21
C GLU A 167 14.73 -31.07 13.44
N SER A 168 15.77 -31.24 14.27
CA SER A 168 16.00 -30.39 15.43
C SER A 168 16.30 -28.93 15.04
N ALA A 169 17.15 -28.72 14.02
CA ALA A 169 17.52 -27.38 13.56
C ALA A 169 16.35 -26.62 12.91
N ASN A 170 15.48 -27.33 12.18
CA ASN A 170 14.28 -26.72 11.59
C ASN A 170 13.24 -26.34 12.65
N ASN A 171 13.10 -27.15 13.70
CA ASN A 171 12.24 -26.80 14.85
C ASN A 171 12.72 -25.53 15.57
N ASP A 172 14.04 -25.36 15.73
CA ASP A 172 14.61 -24.16 16.35
C ASP A 172 14.38 -22.91 15.48
N ARG A 173 14.55 -23.02 14.15
CA ARG A 173 14.26 -21.94 13.19
C ARG A 173 12.79 -21.51 13.23
N ILE A 174 11.86 -22.48 13.20
CA ILE A 174 10.42 -22.22 13.30
C ILE A 174 10.07 -21.53 14.62
N SER A 175 10.62 -22.03 15.73
CA SER A 175 10.40 -21.42 17.06
C SER A 175 10.89 -19.98 17.14
N SER A 176 12.04 -19.67 16.52
CA SER A 176 12.55 -18.29 16.43
C SER A 176 11.60 -17.40 15.64
N ILE A 177 11.05 -17.88 14.53
CA ILE A 177 10.12 -17.10 13.70
C ILE A 177 8.79 -16.88 14.40
N ILE A 178 8.25 -17.88 15.10
CA ILE A 178 7.03 -17.71 15.88
C ILE A 178 7.19 -16.56 16.89
N LYS A 179 8.32 -16.50 17.60
CA LYS A 179 8.61 -15.38 18.53
C LYS A 179 8.67 -14.03 17.83
N THR A 180 9.27 -13.96 16.64
CA THR A 180 9.32 -12.73 15.83
C THR A 180 7.91 -12.31 15.39
N LEU A 181 7.12 -13.26 14.88
CA LEU A 181 5.75 -13.01 14.42
C LEU A 181 4.84 -12.60 15.59
N ASP A 182 4.97 -13.22 16.77
CA ASP A 182 4.21 -12.83 17.96
C ASP A 182 4.45 -11.35 18.32
N ARG A 183 5.71 -10.90 18.26
CA ARG A 183 6.06 -9.48 18.51
C ARG A 183 5.46 -8.54 17.47
N ILE A 184 5.43 -8.96 16.20
CA ILE A 184 4.92 -8.14 15.09
C ILE A 184 3.39 -8.08 15.13
N TYR A 185 2.70 -9.22 15.20
CA TYR A 185 1.23 -9.27 15.21
C TYR A 185 0.65 -8.57 16.43
N THR A 186 1.28 -8.67 17.60
CA THR A 186 0.86 -7.91 18.79
C THR A 186 0.83 -6.40 18.54
N LYS A 187 1.78 -5.87 17.75
CA LYS A 187 1.84 -4.44 17.43
C LYS A 187 0.92 -4.04 16.27
N LEU A 188 0.71 -4.94 15.31
CA LEU A 188 -0.26 -4.74 14.23
C LEU A 188 -1.70 -4.73 14.74
N GLU A 189 -1.98 -5.49 15.79
CA GLU A 189 -3.29 -5.55 16.45
C GLU A 189 -3.53 -4.38 17.43
N ASP A 190 -2.52 -3.54 17.71
CA ASP A 190 -2.68 -2.39 18.61
C ASP A 190 -3.62 -1.35 17.99
N PRO A 191 -4.80 -1.09 18.58
CA PRO A 191 -5.76 -0.11 18.07
C PRO A 191 -5.21 1.32 18.01
N LYS A 192 -4.15 1.63 18.78
CA LYS A 192 -3.49 2.94 18.78
C LYS A 192 -2.52 3.12 17.60
N ALA A 193 -2.17 2.04 16.90
CA ALA A 193 -1.28 2.04 15.74
C ALA A 193 -2.05 2.10 14.39
N SER A 194 -3.28 2.61 14.38
CA SER A 194 -4.11 2.65 13.16
C SER A 194 -3.63 3.72 12.17
N TYR A 195 -2.66 3.34 11.33
CA TYR A 195 -2.14 4.16 10.24
C TYR A 195 -2.91 3.99 8.92
N ASN A 196 -3.86 3.06 8.88
CA ASN A 196 -4.58 2.64 7.67
C ASN A 196 -3.63 2.25 6.52
N SER A 197 -2.61 1.47 6.88
CA SER A 197 -1.48 1.13 6.02
C SER A 197 -1.54 -0.31 5.48
N ILE A 198 -2.38 -1.16 6.06
CA ILE A 198 -2.59 -2.57 5.70
C ILE A 198 -4.03 -2.73 5.22
N ILE A 199 -4.20 -3.34 4.05
CA ILE A 199 -5.50 -3.67 3.46
C ILE A 199 -5.95 -5.07 3.88
N ASP A 200 -5.01 -6.00 3.92
CA ASP A 200 -5.25 -7.41 4.21
C ASP A 200 -4.05 -7.98 4.96
N LEU A 201 -4.29 -8.77 6.00
CA LEU A 201 -3.25 -9.39 6.83
C LEU A 201 -3.47 -10.90 6.81
N ARG A 202 -2.42 -11.65 6.51
CA ARG A 202 -2.46 -13.12 6.60
C ARG A 202 -2.61 -13.54 8.06
N GLU A 203 -3.21 -14.71 8.28
CA GLU A 203 -3.19 -15.33 9.60
C GLU A 203 -1.77 -15.76 9.96
N LYS A 204 -1.36 -15.54 11.21
CA LYS A 204 -0.02 -15.89 11.69
C LYS A 204 0.28 -17.38 11.47
N GLU A 205 -0.70 -18.24 11.71
CA GLU A 205 -0.59 -19.68 11.53
C GLU A 205 -0.34 -20.05 10.07
N GLN A 206 -0.92 -19.32 9.12
CA GLN A 206 -0.67 -19.51 7.69
C GLN A 206 0.78 -19.17 7.35
N VAL A 207 1.28 -18.02 7.82
CA VAL A 207 2.67 -17.60 7.59
C VAL A 207 3.67 -18.62 8.14
N VAL A 208 3.41 -19.17 9.33
CA VAL A 208 4.25 -20.22 9.93
C VAL A 208 4.20 -21.52 9.11
N GLN A 209 3.02 -21.90 8.59
CA GLN A 209 2.85 -23.09 7.76
C GLN A 209 3.56 -22.95 6.41
N ASP A 210 3.49 -21.78 5.78
CA ASP A 210 4.18 -21.47 4.53
C ASP A 210 5.70 -21.62 4.72
N TYR A 211 6.24 -21.05 5.80
CA TYR A 211 7.65 -21.16 6.13
C TYR A 211 8.09 -22.60 6.45
N ALA A 212 7.30 -23.34 7.23
CA ALA A 212 7.57 -24.75 7.51
C ALA A 212 7.56 -25.61 6.22
N SER A 213 6.71 -25.26 5.26
CA SER A 213 6.66 -25.91 3.95
C SER A 213 7.91 -25.61 3.11
N PHE A 214 8.38 -24.37 3.13
CA PHE A 214 9.66 -23.98 2.51
C PHE A 214 10.85 -24.77 3.09
N LEU A 215 10.94 -24.93 4.41
CA LEU A 215 12.01 -25.71 5.04
C LEU A 215 12.04 -27.17 4.58
N LYS A 216 10.86 -27.81 4.49
CA LYS A 216 10.73 -29.18 3.96
C LYS A 216 11.19 -29.30 2.51
N GLN A 217 10.94 -28.29 1.69
CA GLN A 217 11.40 -28.26 0.29
C GLN A 217 12.92 -28.10 0.16
N ILE A 218 13.57 -27.41 1.09
CA ILE A 218 15.04 -27.31 1.12
C ILE A 218 15.65 -28.66 1.51
N ASP A 219 15.15 -29.29 2.57
CA ASP A 219 15.69 -30.56 3.07
C ASP A 219 15.67 -31.65 1.98
N THR A 220 14.58 -31.71 1.20
CA THR A 220 14.41 -32.66 0.09
C THR A 220 15.30 -32.37 -1.13
N LYS A 221 15.77 -31.13 -1.31
CA LYS A 221 16.72 -30.76 -2.38
C LYS A 221 18.19 -30.93 -1.98
N SER A 222 18.50 -30.97 -0.68
CA SER A 222 19.89 -30.95 -0.18
C SER A 222 20.66 -32.27 -0.34
N GLU A 223 20.03 -33.36 -0.80
CA GLU A 223 20.72 -34.63 -1.05
C GLU A 223 21.67 -34.62 -2.27
N ASN A 224 21.64 -33.60 -3.15
CA ASN A 224 22.45 -33.57 -4.37
C ASN A 224 23.37 -32.34 -4.58
N ASP A 225 23.41 -31.36 -3.68
CA ASP A 225 24.18 -30.13 -3.97
C ASP A 225 24.80 -29.47 -2.73
N THR A 226 25.80 -30.13 -2.14
CA THR A 226 26.43 -29.72 -0.88
C THR A 226 27.51 -28.62 -1.01
N ARG A 227 27.61 -27.90 -2.14
CA ARG A 227 28.72 -26.93 -2.37
C ARG A 227 28.32 -25.47 -2.57
N SER A 228 27.02 -25.11 -2.61
CA SER A 228 26.59 -23.73 -2.91
C SER A 228 25.89 -22.97 -1.75
N LEU A 229 25.72 -23.60 -0.58
CA LEU A 229 24.83 -23.12 0.49
C LEU A 229 25.47 -22.21 1.56
N GLN A 230 26.76 -21.88 1.48
CA GLN A 230 27.33 -20.78 2.28
C GLN A 230 27.06 -19.43 1.60
N ARG A 231 25.78 -19.07 1.41
CA ARG A 231 25.42 -17.68 1.09
C ARG A 231 25.70 -16.83 2.33
N LYS A 232 26.39 -15.70 2.15
CA LYS A 232 26.59 -14.72 3.23
C LYS A 232 25.22 -14.39 3.83
N GLN A 233 25.08 -14.55 5.15
CA GLN A 233 23.83 -14.36 5.89
C GLN A 233 23.19 -12.97 5.64
N SER A 234 24.00 -11.97 5.25
CA SER A 234 23.59 -10.62 4.87
C SER A 234 22.80 -10.51 3.55
N GLU A 235 22.88 -11.52 2.68
CA GLU A 235 22.25 -11.51 1.35
C GLU A 235 21.00 -12.40 1.26
N SER A 236 20.65 -13.09 2.36
CA SER A 236 19.45 -13.94 2.42
C SER A 236 18.20 -13.14 2.77
N VAL A 237 17.06 -13.54 2.20
CA VAL A 237 15.72 -13.07 2.58
C VAL A 237 14.97 -14.05 3.49
N GLU A 238 15.57 -15.20 3.78
CA GLU A 238 14.98 -16.21 4.64
C GLU A 238 14.62 -15.64 6.03
N GLY A 239 13.39 -15.87 6.47
CA GLY A 239 12.89 -15.44 7.78
C GLY A 239 12.65 -13.93 7.89
N LYS A 240 12.94 -13.15 6.84
CA LYS A 240 12.61 -11.72 6.81
C LYS A 240 11.12 -11.54 6.59
N THR A 241 10.49 -10.70 7.41
CA THR A 241 9.07 -10.36 7.28
C THR A 241 8.87 -9.28 6.24
N LEU A 242 8.01 -9.56 5.26
CA LEU A 242 7.75 -8.68 4.14
C LEU A 242 6.26 -8.35 3.99
N PHE A 243 5.98 -7.16 3.45
CA PHE A 243 4.65 -6.80 2.97
C PHE A 243 4.64 -6.61 1.46
N VAL A 244 3.47 -6.82 0.84
CA VAL A 244 3.27 -6.69 -0.60
C VAL A 244 2.28 -5.57 -0.88
N LYS A 245 2.54 -4.70 -1.85
CA LYS A 245 1.58 -3.65 -2.25
C LYS A 245 0.29 -4.27 -2.79
N GLY A 246 -0.86 -3.65 -2.51
CA GLY A 246 -2.18 -4.15 -2.92
C GLY A 246 -2.43 -4.25 -4.44
N ASN A 247 -1.47 -3.88 -5.28
CA ASN A 247 -1.50 -4.05 -6.74
C ASN A 247 -0.63 -5.20 -7.26
N TYR A 248 -0.02 -6.01 -6.38
CA TYR A 248 0.57 -7.29 -6.77
C TYR A 248 -0.43 -8.40 -6.55
N SER A 249 -0.67 -9.18 -7.60
CA SER A 249 -1.42 -10.42 -7.56
C SER A 249 -0.75 -11.43 -6.62
N THR A 250 -1.53 -11.97 -5.67
CA THR A 250 -1.16 -13.19 -4.93
C THR A 250 -2.31 -14.18 -5.03
N LYS A 251 -2.00 -15.42 -5.39
CA LYS A 251 -3.00 -16.42 -5.70
C LYS A 251 -3.90 -16.72 -4.49
N GLY A 252 -5.21 -16.58 -4.68
CA GLY A 252 -6.21 -16.81 -3.62
C GLY A 252 -6.34 -15.67 -2.61
N GLU A 253 -5.66 -14.54 -2.84
CA GLU A 253 -5.71 -13.37 -1.95
C GLU A 253 -6.29 -12.15 -2.66
N PRO A 254 -6.90 -11.21 -1.89
CA PRO A 254 -7.39 -9.96 -2.43
C PRO A 254 -6.31 -9.15 -3.13
N THR A 255 -6.61 -8.70 -4.36
CA THR A 255 -5.74 -7.78 -5.13
C THR A 255 -6.56 -6.59 -5.59
N THR A 256 -6.82 -5.66 -4.67
CA THR A 256 -7.84 -4.63 -4.85
C THR A 256 -7.32 -3.34 -5.49
N CYS A 257 -5.99 -3.18 -5.57
CA CYS A 257 -5.35 -1.96 -6.07
C CYS A 257 -5.82 -0.67 -5.39
N GLY A 258 -6.34 -0.74 -4.16
CA GLY A 258 -6.91 0.42 -3.48
C GLY A 258 -8.19 0.94 -4.15
N SER A 259 -8.85 0.15 -5.00
CA SER A 259 -10.00 0.54 -5.81
C SER A 259 -11.24 -0.28 -5.47
N LYS A 260 -12.40 0.39 -5.46
CA LYS A 260 -13.70 -0.29 -5.38
C LYS A 260 -13.94 -1.20 -6.58
N ALA A 261 -13.34 -0.88 -7.74
CA ALA A 261 -13.43 -1.68 -8.96
C ALA A 261 -12.95 -3.12 -8.79
N LEU A 262 -12.14 -3.40 -7.77
CA LEU A 262 -11.59 -4.73 -7.50
C LEU A 262 -11.91 -5.24 -6.09
N PHE A 263 -12.92 -4.66 -5.41
CA PHE A 263 -13.40 -5.25 -4.16
C PHE A 263 -14.05 -6.61 -4.41
N GLY A 264 -13.64 -7.60 -3.60
CA GLY A 264 -14.05 -9.00 -3.79
C GLY A 264 -13.31 -9.75 -4.90
N TYR A 265 -12.28 -9.15 -5.51
CA TYR A 265 -11.42 -9.86 -6.46
C TYR A 265 -10.24 -10.54 -5.75
N ASP A 266 -10.28 -11.87 -5.72
CA ASP A 266 -9.14 -12.70 -5.34
C ASP A 266 -8.38 -13.14 -6.60
N SER A 267 -7.07 -12.91 -6.62
CA SER A 267 -6.28 -13.18 -7.82
C SER A 267 -6.14 -14.69 -8.07
N PRO A 268 -6.33 -15.19 -9.31
CA PRO A 268 -6.11 -16.60 -9.64
C PRO A 268 -4.61 -16.95 -9.83
N ILE A 269 -3.75 -15.93 -9.86
CA ILE A 269 -2.31 -16.05 -10.08
C ILE A 269 -1.53 -15.32 -8.99
N SER A 270 -0.28 -15.72 -8.80
CA SER A 270 0.73 -14.95 -8.06
C SER A 270 1.66 -14.22 -9.01
N ALA A 271 2.08 -13.03 -8.61
CA ALA A 271 3.13 -12.30 -9.28
C ALA A 271 4.46 -13.05 -9.16
N THR A 272 5.25 -13.08 -10.23
CA THR A 272 6.52 -13.82 -10.25
C THR A 272 7.46 -13.39 -9.12
N VAL A 273 7.49 -12.10 -8.81
CA VAL A 273 8.32 -11.56 -7.72
C VAL A 273 7.85 -11.98 -6.33
N VAL A 274 6.55 -12.20 -6.13
CA VAL A 274 5.98 -12.73 -4.87
C VAL A 274 6.40 -14.19 -4.72
N ASP A 275 6.19 -15.01 -5.76
CA ASP A 275 6.59 -16.41 -5.76
C ASP A 275 8.11 -16.56 -5.51
N LEU A 276 8.94 -15.71 -6.10
CA LEU A 276 10.39 -15.75 -5.91
C LEU A 276 10.81 -15.48 -4.45
N LEU A 277 10.11 -14.58 -3.75
CA LEU A 277 10.40 -14.26 -2.35
C LEU A 277 9.92 -15.34 -1.40
N GLU A 278 8.69 -15.83 -1.57
CA GLU A 278 8.14 -16.94 -0.76
C GLU A 278 8.98 -18.20 -0.91
N ASN A 279 9.34 -18.55 -2.16
CA ASN A 279 10.21 -19.69 -2.44
C ASN A 279 11.68 -19.50 -1.97
N SER A 280 12.03 -18.29 -1.52
CA SER A 280 13.32 -17.99 -0.90
C SER A 280 13.24 -17.85 0.63
N GLY A 281 12.09 -18.18 1.22
CA GLY A 281 11.87 -18.24 2.67
C GLY A 281 11.48 -16.91 3.30
N ALA A 282 11.10 -15.90 2.51
CA ALA A 282 10.56 -14.66 3.05
C ALA A 282 9.15 -14.88 3.63
N LEU A 283 8.85 -14.19 4.74
CA LEU A 283 7.57 -14.28 5.45
C LEU A 283 6.65 -13.16 4.99
N ILE A 284 5.81 -13.40 3.98
CA ILE A 284 4.83 -12.40 3.53
C ILE A 284 3.70 -12.30 4.56
N LEU A 285 3.50 -11.10 5.11
CA LEU A 285 2.54 -10.86 6.18
C LEU A 285 1.19 -10.38 5.66
N GLY A 286 1.12 -9.76 4.48
CA GLY A 286 -0.13 -9.26 3.92
C GLY A 286 0.03 -8.16 2.87
N LYS A 287 -1.09 -7.50 2.57
CA LYS A 287 -1.23 -6.45 1.56
C LYS A 287 -1.23 -5.05 2.16
N THR A 288 -0.51 -4.13 1.56
CA THR A 288 -0.42 -2.72 2.00
C THR A 288 -1.27 -1.78 1.16
N ASN A 289 -1.71 -0.71 1.82
CA ASN A 289 -2.52 0.35 1.22
C ASN A 289 -1.73 1.19 0.21
N LEU A 290 -2.45 1.77 -0.76
CA LEU A 290 -1.92 2.46 -1.91
C LEU A 290 -2.93 3.45 -2.48
N ASP A 291 -2.45 4.46 -3.23
CA ASP A 291 -3.35 5.21 -4.12
C ASP A 291 -3.97 4.28 -5.16
N GLU A 292 -5.21 4.55 -5.52
CA GLU A 292 -6.00 3.75 -6.45
C GLU A 292 -5.24 3.47 -7.76
N PHE A 293 -5.06 2.19 -8.11
CA PHE A 293 -4.27 1.73 -9.27
C PHE A 293 -2.83 2.28 -9.33
N GLY A 294 -2.27 2.70 -8.20
CA GLY A 294 -0.96 3.33 -8.15
C GLY A 294 -0.94 4.80 -8.59
N MET A 295 -2.11 5.43 -8.75
CA MET A 295 -2.27 6.79 -9.30
C MET A 295 -2.41 7.83 -8.18
N GLY A 296 -1.27 8.36 -7.72
CA GLY A 296 -1.22 9.42 -6.72
C GLY A 296 0.14 9.50 -6.04
N SER A 297 0.34 10.54 -5.25
CA SER A 297 1.60 10.86 -4.56
C SER A 297 1.44 10.94 -3.04
N SER A 298 0.30 10.53 -2.47
CA SER A 298 -0.06 10.81 -1.07
C SER A 298 -0.83 9.68 -0.36
N THR A 299 -1.28 8.64 -1.10
CA THR A 299 -2.19 7.58 -0.64
C THR A 299 -3.59 8.10 -0.25
N THR A 300 -3.95 9.32 -0.63
CA THR A 300 -5.28 9.90 -0.33
C THR A 300 -6.38 9.43 -1.28
N PHE A 301 -6.02 8.85 -2.44
CA PHE A 301 -7.00 8.35 -3.40
C PHE A 301 -7.45 6.91 -3.12
N SER A 302 -6.91 6.25 -2.09
CA SER A 302 -7.32 4.89 -1.74
C SER A 302 -8.81 4.81 -1.38
N ALA A 303 -9.50 3.81 -1.91
CA ALA A 303 -10.86 3.45 -1.52
C ALA A 303 -10.97 3.00 -0.05
N TYR A 304 -9.86 2.61 0.58
CA TYR A 304 -9.78 2.29 2.01
C TYR A 304 -9.56 3.53 2.89
N GLY A 305 -9.40 4.71 2.29
CA GLY A 305 -9.03 5.95 2.96
C GLY A 305 -7.52 6.17 3.04
N PRO A 306 -7.10 7.35 3.51
CA PRO A 306 -5.69 7.77 3.48
C PRO A 306 -4.83 6.98 4.48
N THR A 307 -3.59 6.68 4.09
CA THR A 307 -2.55 6.22 5.02
C THR A 307 -1.89 7.42 5.69
N LYS A 308 -1.88 7.42 7.03
CA LYS A 308 -1.28 8.49 7.83
C LYS A 308 0.20 8.23 8.08
N HIS A 309 0.98 9.32 8.15
CA HIS A 309 2.38 9.26 8.54
C HIS A 309 2.57 8.73 9.98
N PHE A 310 3.62 7.94 10.24
CA PHE A 310 3.80 7.27 11.54
C PHE A 310 4.32 8.16 12.68
N LEU A 311 4.99 9.27 12.37
CA LEU A 311 5.60 10.18 13.35
C LEU A 311 4.61 10.88 14.32
N LYS A 312 3.30 10.69 14.19
CA LYS A 312 2.27 11.23 15.11
C LYS A 312 2.02 10.36 16.35
N THR A 313 2.47 9.11 16.39
CA THR A 313 2.22 8.24 17.56
C THR A 313 3.14 8.56 18.72
N ASN A 314 2.76 8.12 19.94
CA ASN A 314 3.64 8.20 21.10
C ASN A 314 5.03 7.61 20.81
N ASP A 315 5.11 6.56 20.00
CA ASP A 315 6.36 5.92 19.57
C ASP A 315 7.16 6.79 18.59
N GLY A 316 6.48 7.42 17.61
CA GLY A 316 7.09 8.37 16.68
C GLY A 316 7.57 9.64 17.37
N LEU A 317 6.78 10.14 18.32
CA LEU A 317 7.10 11.30 19.14
C LEU A 317 8.21 10.97 20.15
N GLU A 318 8.27 9.76 20.70
CA GLU A 318 9.37 9.29 21.54
C GLU A 318 10.66 9.12 20.72
N ALA A 319 10.58 8.63 19.48
CA ALA A 319 11.71 8.58 18.56
C ALA A 319 12.23 9.99 18.26
N VAL A 320 11.35 10.91 17.87
CA VAL A 320 11.69 12.32 17.63
C VAL A 320 12.21 13.01 18.90
N ASN A 321 11.64 12.74 20.08
CA ASN A 321 12.07 13.34 21.34
C ASN A 321 13.40 12.76 21.84
N LYS A 322 13.67 11.47 21.62
CA LYS A 322 14.99 10.87 21.84
C LYS A 322 16.05 11.50 20.94
N LEU A 323 15.69 11.84 19.70
CA LEU A 323 16.55 12.57 18.77
C LEU A 323 16.76 14.03 19.21
N LYS A 324 15.70 14.72 19.66
CA LYS A 324 15.78 16.10 20.20
C LYS A 324 16.62 16.22 21.47
N LYS A 325 16.60 15.24 22.38
CA LYS A 325 17.40 15.24 23.63
C LYS A 325 18.91 15.19 23.42
N HIS A 326 19.37 14.81 22.23
CA HIS A 326 20.79 14.79 21.85
C HIS A 326 21.18 15.98 20.96
N VAL A 327 20.23 16.89 20.69
CA VAL A 327 20.50 18.19 20.11
C VAL A 327 20.60 19.15 21.28
N ASP A 328 21.81 19.66 21.54
CA ASP A 328 22.02 20.73 22.50
C ASP A 328 21.38 22.00 21.91
N VAL A 329 20.08 22.18 22.17
CA VAL A 329 19.38 23.40 21.78
C VAL A 329 19.81 24.46 22.77
N GLY A 330 20.88 25.18 22.44
CA GLY A 330 21.22 26.43 23.11
C GLY A 330 19.95 27.28 23.25
N GLU A 331 19.74 27.82 24.46
CA GLU A 331 18.55 28.57 24.86
C GLU A 331 18.03 29.45 23.71
N ILE A 332 16.88 29.06 23.15
CA ILE A 332 16.09 29.96 22.32
C ILE A 332 15.55 31.00 23.29
N THR A 333 16.23 32.15 23.35
CA THR A 333 15.71 33.34 24.01
C THR A 333 14.31 33.62 23.46
N SER A 334 13.37 33.76 24.38
CA SER A 334 11.93 33.56 24.24
C SER A 334 11.16 34.56 23.35
N ASN A 335 11.76 35.20 22.34
CA ASN A 335 11.14 36.35 21.68
C ASN A 335 11.12 36.40 20.14
N GLU A 336 11.51 35.36 19.39
CA GLU A 336 11.33 35.41 17.93
C GLU A 336 10.63 34.15 17.35
N THR A 337 9.37 34.36 16.98
CA THR A 337 8.49 33.56 16.10
C THR A 337 8.00 32.20 16.58
N GLN A 338 6.71 32.20 16.95
CA GLN A 338 5.80 31.06 16.98
C GLN A 338 5.74 30.33 15.63
N ASN A 339 6.65 29.39 15.40
CA ASN A 339 6.40 28.25 14.52
C ASN A 339 6.78 26.98 15.29
N SER A 340 6.05 26.73 16.37
CA SER A 340 6.00 25.39 16.95
C SER A 340 5.56 24.44 15.85
N VAL A 341 6.32 23.36 15.59
CA VAL A 341 5.91 22.26 14.72
C VAL A 341 4.47 21.90 15.07
N ASN A 342 3.52 22.18 14.17
CA ASN A 342 2.12 21.90 14.40
C ASN A 342 1.91 20.38 14.24
N LEU A 343 2.26 19.62 15.28
CA LEU A 343 2.15 18.17 15.36
C LEU A 343 0.69 17.69 15.41
N GLU A 344 -0.28 18.61 15.45
CA GLU A 344 -1.71 18.31 15.43
C GLU A 344 -2.21 17.88 14.04
N GLU A 345 -1.59 18.40 12.96
CA GLU A 345 -2.05 18.15 11.59
C GLU A 345 -1.52 16.81 11.03
N ASP A 346 -2.41 15.92 10.61
CA ASP A 346 -2.04 14.63 10.00
C ASP A 346 -1.24 14.88 8.70
N ARG A 347 -0.10 14.19 8.53
CA ARG A 347 0.73 14.26 7.32
C ARG A 347 0.57 13.04 6.43
N CYS A 348 0.77 13.22 5.13
CA CYS A 348 0.75 12.12 4.17
C CYS A 348 2.00 11.23 4.32
N SER A 349 1.87 9.96 3.91
CA SER A 349 2.96 8.97 3.89
C SER A 349 3.64 8.85 2.52
N GLY A 350 3.28 9.72 1.59
CA GLY A 350 3.68 9.61 0.19
C GLY A 350 2.80 8.65 -0.58
N GLY A 351 3.03 8.60 -1.89
CA GLY A 351 2.26 7.74 -2.76
C GLY A 351 3.01 7.39 -4.05
N SER A 352 2.56 6.34 -4.74
CA SER A 352 1.36 5.56 -4.41
C SER A 352 1.57 4.45 -3.39
N SER A 353 2.76 4.29 -2.79
CA SER A 353 3.07 3.21 -1.83
C SER A 353 3.15 3.69 -0.37
N GLY A 354 2.23 4.54 0.09
CA GLY A 354 2.30 5.12 1.45
C GLY A 354 2.07 4.11 2.57
N GLY A 355 1.11 3.18 2.41
CA GLY A 355 0.87 2.09 3.38
C GLY A 355 2.13 1.28 3.66
N SER A 356 2.88 1.05 2.60
CA SER A 356 4.13 0.32 2.60
C SER A 356 5.27 1.01 3.32
N ALA A 357 5.41 2.33 3.11
CA ALA A 357 6.44 3.13 3.74
C ALA A 357 6.22 3.31 5.25
N VAL A 358 5.00 3.02 5.74
CA VAL A 358 4.63 3.13 7.16
C VAL A 358 4.79 1.83 7.94
N VAL A 359 4.56 0.67 7.34
CA VAL A 359 4.48 -0.64 8.04
C VAL A 359 5.86 -1.30 8.26
N VAL A 360 6.94 -0.57 8.04
CA VAL A 360 8.24 -1.11 7.61
C VAL A 360 8.77 -2.31 8.41
N GLY A 361 8.54 -3.51 7.84
CA GLY A 361 9.61 -4.41 7.38
C GLY A 361 9.77 -4.26 5.86
N ALA A 362 10.86 -4.76 5.27
CA ALA A 362 11.08 -4.68 3.81
C ALA A 362 9.89 -5.24 2.98
N GLY A 363 9.79 -4.94 1.69
CA GLY A 363 8.62 -5.40 0.92
C GLY A 363 8.66 -5.13 -0.57
N LEU A 364 7.53 -5.45 -1.22
CA LEU A 364 7.34 -5.36 -2.67
C LEU A 364 6.38 -4.24 -3.05
N TRP A 365 6.83 -3.31 -3.89
CA TRP A 365 6.02 -2.15 -4.31
C TRP A 365 6.26 -1.79 -5.76
N SER A 366 5.55 -0.80 -6.27
CA SER A 366 5.64 -0.40 -7.67
C SER A 366 6.03 1.07 -7.77
N ASP A 367 6.96 1.40 -8.66
CA ASP A 367 7.40 2.75 -8.98
C ASP A 367 7.19 3.01 -10.47
N THR A 368 6.26 3.91 -10.79
CA THR A 368 6.00 4.35 -12.16
C THR A 368 6.61 5.73 -12.42
N GLY A 369 6.49 6.66 -11.48
CA GLY A 369 7.04 8.02 -11.56
C GLY A 369 7.75 8.51 -10.30
N GLY A 370 7.98 7.64 -9.32
CA GLY A 370 8.45 8.01 -7.99
C GLY A 370 7.77 7.26 -6.84
N SER A 371 6.83 6.38 -7.16
CA SER A 371 5.91 5.79 -6.18
C SER A 371 6.54 4.84 -5.15
N VAL A 372 7.84 4.57 -5.25
CA VAL A 372 8.64 3.96 -4.18
C VAL A 372 9.53 5.00 -3.52
N ARG A 373 10.25 5.78 -4.32
CA ARG A 373 11.26 6.73 -3.81
C ARG A 373 10.67 7.87 -3.00
N LEU A 374 9.56 8.47 -3.44
CA LEU A 374 8.93 9.58 -2.75
C LEU A 374 8.39 9.18 -1.36
N PRO A 375 7.59 8.09 -1.21
CA PRO A 375 7.26 7.54 0.10
C PRO A 375 8.49 7.22 0.96
N ALA A 376 9.56 6.67 0.36
CA ALA A 376 10.79 6.37 1.08
C ALA A 376 11.40 7.62 1.72
N SER A 377 11.51 8.70 0.93
CA SER A 377 12.02 9.99 1.38
C SER A 377 11.17 10.58 2.50
N TRP A 378 9.85 10.60 2.34
CA TRP A 378 8.94 11.21 3.31
C TRP A 378 8.84 10.42 4.62
N CYS A 379 8.90 9.09 4.54
CA CYS A 379 8.86 8.20 5.71
C CYS A 379 10.25 7.88 6.29
N GLY A 380 11.34 8.39 5.70
CA GLY A 380 12.69 8.20 6.24
C GLY A 380 13.19 6.76 6.17
N VAL A 381 12.80 6.04 5.12
CA VAL A 381 13.22 4.65 4.84
C VAL A 381 13.95 4.56 3.51
N VAL A 382 14.66 3.44 3.28
CA VAL A 382 15.34 3.23 2.01
C VAL A 382 14.31 2.85 0.96
N GLY A 383 14.45 3.29 -0.30
CA GLY A 383 13.55 2.93 -1.40
C GLY A 383 14.27 2.80 -2.72
N PHE A 384 14.34 1.60 -3.27
CA PHE A 384 15.03 1.28 -4.52
C PHE A 384 14.07 0.93 -5.66
N LYS A 385 14.23 1.64 -6.77
CA LYS A 385 13.66 1.30 -8.08
C LYS A 385 14.79 0.75 -8.96
N PRO A 386 14.79 -0.55 -9.30
CA PRO A 386 15.71 -1.14 -10.27
C PRO A 386 15.61 -0.52 -11.68
N SER A 387 16.51 -0.95 -12.55
CA SER A 387 16.42 -0.70 -13.98
C SER A 387 15.16 -1.35 -14.56
N TYR A 388 14.50 -0.68 -15.50
CA TYR A 388 13.32 -1.22 -16.16
C TYR A 388 13.65 -2.59 -16.81
N GLY A 389 12.81 -3.58 -16.54
CA GLY A 389 12.99 -4.96 -17.02
C GLY A 389 13.91 -5.85 -16.18
N GLN A 390 14.59 -5.35 -15.14
CA GLN A 390 15.39 -6.22 -14.25
C GLN A 390 14.55 -7.16 -13.40
N CYS A 391 13.35 -6.75 -13.02
CA CYS A 391 12.40 -7.55 -12.27
C CYS A 391 11.15 -7.77 -13.12
N SER A 392 10.58 -8.98 -13.08
CA SER A 392 9.35 -9.29 -13.80
C SER A 392 8.17 -8.45 -13.31
N ARG A 393 7.39 -7.92 -14.24
CA ARG A 393 6.10 -7.26 -14.01
C ARG A 393 4.93 -8.25 -14.11
N TYR A 394 5.17 -9.53 -14.37
CA TYR A 394 4.08 -10.51 -14.41
C TYR A 394 3.36 -10.59 -13.06
N GLY A 395 2.05 -10.33 -13.07
CA GLY A 395 1.20 -10.25 -11.88
C GLY A 395 1.30 -8.93 -11.10
N LEU A 396 2.06 -7.94 -11.58
CA LEU A 396 1.87 -6.54 -11.18
C LEU A 396 0.71 -5.96 -11.99
N VAL A 397 -0.32 -5.43 -11.32
CA VAL A 397 -1.42 -4.75 -11.99
C VAL A 397 -0.91 -3.47 -12.64
N GLU A 398 -1.07 -3.40 -13.96
CA GLU A 398 -0.48 -2.37 -14.80
C GLU A 398 -1.17 -1.01 -14.63
N TYR A 399 -0.35 0.02 -14.41
CA TYR A 399 -0.70 1.42 -14.56
C TYR A 399 -0.19 1.92 -15.92
N ALA A 400 1.13 2.08 -16.07
CA ALA A 400 1.78 2.44 -17.32
C ALA A 400 2.88 1.43 -17.65
N SER A 401 2.60 0.49 -18.55
CA SER A 401 3.45 -0.67 -18.85
C SER A 401 4.89 -0.33 -19.25
N SER A 402 5.15 0.82 -19.88
CA SER A 402 6.51 1.26 -20.25
C SER A 402 7.30 1.90 -19.10
N LEU A 403 6.66 2.15 -17.96
CA LEU A 403 7.24 2.88 -16.82
C LEU A 403 7.17 2.08 -15.52
N ASP A 404 6.14 1.26 -15.36
CA ASP A 404 5.92 0.43 -14.18
C ASP A 404 7.15 -0.42 -13.90
N THR A 405 7.74 -0.21 -12.73
CA THR A 405 8.89 -0.99 -12.28
C THR A 405 8.59 -1.56 -10.91
N VAL A 406 8.91 -2.83 -10.69
CA VAL A 406 8.88 -3.40 -9.35
C VAL A 406 9.96 -2.73 -8.52
N GLY A 407 9.60 -2.14 -7.38
CA GLY A 407 10.49 -1.50 -6.44
C GLY A 407 10.44 -2.09 -5.05
N ILE A 408 11.42 -1.66 -4.25
CA ILE A 408 11.80 -2.21 -2.95
C ILE A 408 12.10 -1.02 -2.02
N LEU A 409 12.14 -1.28 -0.73
CA LEU A 409 12.14 -0.34 0.41
C LEU A 409 12.44 -1.32 1.52
N GLY A 410 13.15 -0.80 2.47
CA GLY A 410 13.52 -1.55 3.63
C GLY A 410 14.01 -0.60 4.67
N GLU A 411 14.24 -1.19 5.82
CA GLU A 411 14.90 -0.56 6.94
C GLU A 411 16.36 -0.21 6.64
N SER A 412 16.98 -0.86 5.65
CA SER A 412 18.37 -0.61 5.24
C SER A 412 18.62 -0.90 3.76
N VAL A 413 19.72 -0.36 3.24
CA VAL A 413 20.22 -0.68 1.89
C VAL A 413 20.57 -2.17 1.79
N SER A 414 21.08 -2.77 2.86
CA SER A 414 21.45 -4.19 2.88
C SER A 414 20.26 -5.12 2.66
N THR A 415 19.14 -4.89 3.37
CA THR A 415 17.92 -5.68 3.17
C THR A 415 17.31 -5.43 1.80
N THR A 416 17.30 -4.17 1.35
CA THR A 416 16.83 -3.80 0.01
C THR A 416 17.60 -4.55 -1.08
N LYS A 417 18.93 -4.64 -0.93
CA LYS A 417 19.81 -5.39 -1.85
C LYS A 417 19.54 -6.90 -1.83
N ALA A 418 19.31 -7.50 -0.65
CA ALA A 418 18.97 -8.92 -0.53
C ALA A 418 17.65 -9.28 -1.24
N VAL A 419 16.61 -8.43 -1.06
CA VAL A 419 15.32 -8.57 -1.75
C VAL A 419 15.51 -8.42 -3.26
N TYR A 420 16.27 -7.41 -3.70
CA TYR A 420 16.57 -7.18 -5.12
C TYR A 420 17.25 -8.39 -5.76
N LYS A 421 18.30 -8.93 -5.13
CA LYS A 421 19.02 -10.11 -5.65
C LYS A 421 18.14 -11.36 -5.75
N THR A 422 17.11 -11.46 -4.91
CA THR A 422 16.18 -12.59 -4.95
C THR A 422 15.24 -12.51 -6.15
N MET A 423 14.77 -11.30 -6.47
CA MET A 423 13.72 -11.07 -7.46
C MET A 423 14.23 -10.71 -8.87
N ALA A 424 15.48 -10.23 -8.99
CA ALA A 424 16.09 -9.82 -10.26
C ALA A 424 16.48 -11.05 -11.12
N LYS A 425 15.46 -11.74 -11.63
CA LYS A 425 15.58 -12.98 -12.43
C LYS A 425 14.76 -12.87 -13.70
N TYR A 426 15.13 -13.66 -14.70
CA TYR A 426 14.42 -13.64 -15.98
C TYR A 426 13.09 -14.35 -15.80
N ASP A 427 12.06 -13.79 -16.41
CA ASP A 427 10.74 -14.39 -16.46
C ASP A 427 10.24 -14.41 -17.90
N SER A 428 10.03 -15.60 -18.44
CA SER A 428 9.46 -15.79 -19.77
C SER A 428 8.01 -15.31 -19.90
N LYS A 429 7.29 -15.13 -18.77
CA LYS A 429 5.92 -14.63 -18.76
C LYS A 429 5.83 -13.10 -18.94
N ASP A 430 6.95 -12.39 -18.79
CA ASP A 430 7.04 -10.95 -18.99
C ASP A 430 7.98 -10.63 -20.16
N MET A 431 7.39 -10.21 -21.28
CA MET A 431 8.13 -9.85 -22.50
C MET A 431 9.05 -8.63 -22.33
N SER A 432 8.82 -7.79 -21.32
CA SER A 432 9.67 -6.65 -21.00
C SER A 432 10.80 -7.00 -20.03
N CYS A 433 10.78 -8.20 -19.43
CA CYS A 433 11.83 -8.66 -18.54
C CYS A 433 13.10 -8.96 -19.34
N LEU A 434 14.23 -8.43 -18.89
CA LEU A 434 15.50 -8.56 -19.58
C LEU A 434 15.92 -10.03 -19.66
N PRO A 435 16.15 -10.57 -20.87
CA PRO A 435 16.60 -11.94 -21.03
C PRO A 435 18.04 -12.10 -20.54
N GLU A 436 18.42 -13.31 -20.15
CA GLU A 436 19.75 -13.62 -19.61
C GLU A 436 20.89 -13.15 -20.52
N LYS A 437 20.73 -13.27 -21.83
CA LYS A 437 21.72 -12.76 -22.81
C LYS A 437 21.97 -11.26 -22.66
N ALA A 438 20.92 -10.46 -22.43
CA ALA A 438 21.04 -9.02 -22.24
C ALA A 438 21.67 -8.69 -20.88
N ARG A 439 21.25 -9.38 -19.82
CA ARG A 439 21.85 -9.24 -18.49
C ARG A 439 23.35 -9.53 -18.48
N SER A 440 23.77 -10.66 -19.06
CA SER A 440 25.20 -10.99 -19.15
C SER A 440 25.98 -10.00 -20.01
N ALA A 441 25.35 -9.36 -21.00
CA ALA A 441 25.99 -8.31 -21.79
C ALA A 441 26.22 -7.04 -20.97
N LEU A 442 25.23 -6.62 -20.17
CA LEU A 442 25.35 -5.51 -19.23
C LEU A 442 26.40 -5.79 -18.16
N GLU A 443 26.40 -7.00 -17.59
CA GLU A 443 27.40 -7.42 -16.61
C GLU A 443 28.82 -7.37 -17.19
N ARG A 444 29.04 -7.90 -18.40
CA ARG A 444 30.34 -7.80 -19.09
C ARG A 444 30.74 -6.36 -19.35
N LEU A 445 29.80 -5.52 -19.79
CA LEU A 445 30.03 -4.09 -20.02
C LEU A 445 30.54 -3.44 -18.72
N TYR A 446 29.82 -3.59 -17.62
CA TYR A 446 30.18 -2.95 -16.35
C TYR A 446 31.43 -3.53 -15.69
N ASN A 447 31.66 -4.84 -15.83
CA ASN A 447 32.90 -5.46 -15.37
C ASN A 447 34.11 -5.02 -16.20
N SER A 448 33.93 -4.70 -17.49
CA SER A 448 35.02 -4.17 -18.33
C SER A 448 35.37 -2.72 -18.04
N THR A 449 34.40 -1.90 -17.62
CA THR A 449 34.63 -0.50 -17.20
C THR A 449 35.15 -0.37 -15.78
N LYS A 450 34.98 -1.41 -14.93
CA LYS A 450 35.70 -1.54 -13.65
C LYS A 450 37.17 -1.84 -13.94
N GLY A 451 37.95 -0.84 -14.34
CA GLY A 451 39.41 -0.92 -14.32
C GLY A 451 39.92 -1.33 -12.93
N SER A 452 41.22 -1.66 -12.81
CA SER A 452 41.95 -2.21 -11.65
C SER A 452 41.69 -1.61 -10.23
N ASN A 453 40.84 -0.59 -10.10
CA ASN A 453 40.29 -0.11 -8.84
C ASN A 453 39.02 -0.90 -8.51
N SER A 454 39.18 -2.16 -8.09
CA SER A 454 38.13 -2.81 -7.33
C SER A 454 37.80 -1.92 -6.14
N VAL A 455 36.52 -1.60 -5.98
CA VAL A 455 35.95 -1.33 -4.67
C VAL A 455 36.15 -2.61 -3.85
N ALA A 456 37.37 -2.77 -3.32
CA ALA A 456 37.70 -3.84 -2.42
C ALA A 456 36.82 -3.66 -1.18
N SER A 457 36.33 -4.79 -0.66
CA SER A 457 35.63 -4.90 0.61
C SER A 457 36.59 -4.71 1.79
N ASP A 458 37.40 -3.65 1.76
CA ASP A 458 38.23 -3.29 2.90
C ASP A 458 37.34 -2.66 3.96
N HIS A 459 37.13 -3.44 5.01
CA HIS A 459 36.13 -3.23 6.05
C HIS A 459 36.40 -2.04 6.99
N GLU A 460 37.47 -1.26 6.81
CA GLU A 460 37.85 -0.25 7.79
C GLU A 460 37.46 1.20 7.43
N LYS A 461 37.31 1.56 6.15
CA LYS A 461 36.74 2.87 5.74
C LYS A 461 36.00 2.79 4.39
N PRO A 462 34.75 3.30 4.28
CA PRO A 462 34.04 3.33 3.00
C PRO A 462 34.73 4.30 2.04
N ASN A 463 35.52 3.77 1.10
CA ASN A 463 36.27 4.53 0.09
C ASN A 463 35.53 4.55 -1.26
N LEU A 464 35.31 5.73 -1.83
CA LEU A 464 34.66 5.98 -3.12
C LEU A 464 35.62 6.56 -4.17
N LYS A 465 36.94 6.43 -3.95
CA LYS A 465 37.97 6.88 -4.91
C LYS A 465 37.72 6.32 -6.31
N GLY A 466 37.65 7.23 -7.29
CA GLY A 466 37.42 6.89 -8.70
C GLY A 466 35.96 6.86 -9.12
N ILE A 467 35.01 7.08 -8.21
CA ILE A 467 33.59 7.29 -8.54
C ILE A 467 33.33 8.77 -8.79
N ARG A 468 32.70 9.09 -9.92
CA ARG A 468 32.30 10.44 -10.30
C ARG A 468 30.80 10.62 -10.09
N VAL A 469 30.42 11.57 -9.23
CA VAL A 469 29.02 11.85 -8.87
C VAL A 469 28.60 13.18 -9.48
N GLY A 470 27.62 13.15 -10.37
CA GLY A 470 27.04 14.33 -11.00
C GLY A 470 25.97 15.00 -10.12
N ILE A 471 26.02 16.33 -10.05
CA ILE A 471 25.01 17.20 -9.47
C ILE A 471 24.33 17.97 -10.61
N PRO A 472 23.15 17.55 -11.08
CA PRO A 472 22.41 18.23 -12.14
C PRO A 472 21.96 19.62 -11.72
N GLN A 473 22.37 20.63 -12.49
CA GLN A 473 21.99 22.02 -12.19
C GLN A 473 20.49 22.27 -12.32
N GLU A 474 19.79 21.54 -13.19
CA GLU A 474 18.35 21.70 -13.46
C GLU A 474 17.48 21.20 -12.29
N TYR A 475 18.05 20.47 -11.34
CA TYR A 475 17.36 20.05 -10.12
C TYR A 475 17.36 21.15 -9.05
N TYR A 476 18.19 22.18 -9.18
CA TYR A 476 18.20 23.32 -8.27
C TYR A 476 17.10 24.32 -8.63
N ILE A 477 15.88 24.05 -8.15
CA ILE A 477 14.69 24.87 -8.40
C ILE A 477 14.34 25.74 -7.17
N LYS A 478 13.52 26.78 -7.38
CA LYS A 478 13.13 27.74 -6.33
C LYS A 478 12.27 27.10 -5.25
N GLU A 479 11.53 26.05 -5.61
CA GLU A 479 10.57 25.34 -4.78
C GLU A 479 11.22 24.36 -3.80
N LEU A 480 12.53 24.14 -3.89
CA LEU A 480 13.26 23.33 -2.92
C LEU A 480 13.26 23.99 -1.55
N SER A 481 12.90 23.24 -0.52
CA SER A 481 13.03 23.74 0.86
C SER A 481 14.49 23.90 1.26
N GLU A 482 14.77 24.89 2.10
CA GLU A 482 16.14 25.15 2.58
C GLU A 482 16.75 23.91 3.24
N SER A 483 15.94 23.16 4.01
CA SER A 483 16.40 21.92 4.65
C SER A 483 16.86 20.87 3.64
N VAL A 484 16.16 20.72 2.51
CA VAL A 484 16.54 19.78 1.44
C VAL A 484 17.81 20.27 0.73
N VAL A 485 17.92 21.57 0.43
CA VAL A 485 19.11 22.15 -0.19
C VAL A 485 20.35 21.94 0.68
N GLN A 486 20.23 22.17 1.98
CA GLN A 486 21.33 22.01 2.92
C GLN A 486 21.70 20.54 3.13
N ALA A 487 20.73 19.63 3.20
CA ALA A 487 20.98 18.20 3.20
C ALA A 487 21.71 17.76 1.92
N TRP A 488 21.29 18.24 0.75
CA TRP A 488 21.93 17.93 -0.52
C TRP A 488 23.39 18.39 -0.58
N LYS A 489 23.67 19.62 -0.11
CA LYS A 489 25.05 20.14 0.02
C LYS A 489 25.89 19.33 1.00
N HIS A 490 25.33 18.97 2.15
CA HIS A 490 26.02 18.21 3.18
C HIS A 490 26.36 16.79 2.71
N THR A 491 25.40 16.07 2.13
CA THR A 491 25.63 14.74 1.56
C THR A 491 26.65 14.77 0.41
N SER A 492 26.65 15.82 -0.41
CA SER A 492 27.67 16.00 -1.46
C SER A 492 29.09 16.07 -0.86
N LYS A 493 29.27 16.82 0.24
CA LYS A 493 30.55 16.89 0.96
C LYS A 493 30.96 15.55 1.58
N ILE A 494 30.01 14.79 2.11
CA ILE A 494 30.28 13.44 2.63
C ILE A 494 30.85 12.55 1.52
N LEU A 495 30.25 12.58 0.33
CA LEU A 495 30.76 11.82 -0.82
C LEU A 495 32.18 12.25 -1.22
N GLU A 496 32.48 13.56 -1.20
CA GLU A 496 33.84 14.08 -1.43
C GLU A 496 34.83 13.59 -0.37
N GLN A 497 34.45 13.61 0.92
CA GLN A 497 35.26 13.11 2.03
C GLN A 497 35.52 11.61 1.94
N MET A 498 34.57 10.85 1.39
CA MET A 498 34.72 9.43 1.08
C MET A 498 35.60 9.18 -0.16
N GLY A 499 35.99 10.22 -0.90
CA GLY A 499 36.90 10.16 -2.05
C GLY A 499 36.24 10.19 -3.43
N ALA A 500 34.93 10.41 -3.53
CA ALA A 500 34.25 10.59 -4.81
C ALA A 500 34.57 11.95 -5.44
N GLU A 501 34.65 12.01 -6.77
CA GLU A 501 34.73 13.27 -7.52
C GLU A 501 33.31 13.81 -7.74
N VAL A 502 32.92 14.87 -7.02
CA VAL A 502 31.61 15.49 -7.20
C VAL A 502 31.70 16.59 -8.26
N VAL A 503 30.92 16.46 -9.33
CA VAL A 503 30.96 17.38 -10.47
C VAL A 503 29.57 17.92 -10.80
N LYS A 504 29.52 19.19 -11.22
CA LYS A 504 28.29 19.78 -11.75
C LYS A 504 28.02 19.22 -13.15
N VAL A 505 26.78 18.81 -13.42
CA VAL A 505 26.33 18.31 -14.73
C VAL A 505 25.08 19.05 -15.21
N SER A 506 24.72 18.85 -16.49
CA SER A 506 23.51 19.43 -17.09
C SER A 506 22.63 18.35 -17.70
N LEU A 507 21.35 18.39 -17.35
CA LEU A 507 20.25 17.60 -17.89
C LEU A 507 19.17 18.56 -18.43
N PRO A 508 19.39 19.19 -19.60
CA PRO A 508 18.57 20.33 -20.06
C PRO A 508 17.11 19.98 -20.33
N HIS A 509 16.80 18.70 -20.54
CA HIS A 509 15.45 18.20 -20.79
C HIS A 509 14.66 17.83 -19.53
N THR A 510 15.26 17.89 -18.32
CA THR A 510 14.58 17.56 -17.05
C THR A 510 13.28 18.34 -16.87
N LYS A 511 13.24 19.61 -17.30
CA LYS A 511 12.03 20.45 -17.24
C LYS A 511 10.82 19.92 -18.05
N TYR A 512 11.05 19.06 -19.04
CA TYR A 512 9.99 18.44 -19.84
C TYR A 512 9.57 17.06 -19.31
N ALA A 513 10.25 16.54 -18.30
CA ALA A 513 10.02 15.19 -17.79
C ALA A 513 8.61 15.05 -17.24
N LEU A 514 8.15 16.01 -16.43
CA LEU A 514 6.83 15.96 -15.81
C LEU A 514 5.71 15.92 -16.86
N SER A 515 5.74 16.83 -17.84
CA SER A 515 4.73 16.85 -18.92
C SER A 515 4.78 15.60 -19.80
N THR A 516 5.98 15.09 -20.09
CA THR A 516 6.17 13.85 -20.85
C THR A 516 5.55 12.66 -20.11
N TYR A 517 5.80 12.54 -18.80
CA TYR A 517 5.22 11.50 -17.96
C TYR A 517 3.70 11.57 -17.89
N TYR A 518 3.13 12.75 -17.65
CA TYR A 518 1.68 12.94 -17.64
C TYR A 518 1.03 12.91 -19.04
N THR A 519 1.82 12.69 -20.08
CA THR A 519 1.33 12.34 -21.43
C THR A 519 1.33 10.83 -21.61
N ILE A 520 2.46 10.17 -21.32
CA ILE A 520 2.65 8.73 -21.51
C ILE A 520 1.83 7.90 -20.51
N ALA A 521 1.95 8.20 -19.21
CA ALA A 521 1.38 7.35 -18.18
C ALA A 521 -0.16 7.33 -18.22
N PRO A 522 -0.86 8.48 -18.39
CA PRO A 522 -2.31 8.47 -18.61
C PRO A 522 -2.70 7.76 -19.91
N ALA A 523 -1.96 7.95 -21.01
CA ALA A 523 -2.22 7.27 -22.29
C ALA A 523 -2.22 5.75 -22.13
N GLU A 524 -1.17 5.19 -21.53
CA GLU A 524 -1.09 3.76 -21.27
C GLU A 524 -2.14 3.29 -20.27
N ALA A 525 -2.39 4.06 -19.21
CA ALA A 525 -3.43 3.75 -18.23
C ALA A 525 -4.83 3.66 -18.86
N SER A 526 -5.15 4.54 -19.81
CA SER A 526 -6.44 4.50 -20.51
C SER A 526 -6.67 3.20 -21.26
N SER A 527 -5.60 2.62 -21.83
CA SER A 527 -5.62 1.31 -22.48
C SER A 527 -5.61 0.17 -21.45
N ASN A 528 -4.70 0.21 -20.49
CA ASN A 528 -4.50 -0.85 -19.50
C ASN A 528 -5.75 -1.08 -18.63
N LEU A 529 -6.38 0.00 -18.17
CA LEU A 529 -7.57 -0.05 -17.32
C LEU A 529 -8.87 -0.29 -18.09
N ALA A 530 -8.85 -0.36 -19.44
CA ALA A 530 -10.05 -0.66 -20.23
C ALA A 530 -10.65 -2.05 -19.91
N ARG A 531 -9.82 -2.96 -19.37
CA ARG A 531 -10.20 -4.33 -18.96
C ARG A 531 -11.12 -4.40 -17.73
N TYR A 532 -11.20 -3.33 -16.93
CA TYR A 532 -12.06 -3.26 -15.76
C TYR A 532 -13.46 -2.81 -16.19
N ASP A 533 -14.29 -3.81 -16.48
CA ASP A 533 -15.59 -3.67 -17.11
C ASP A 533 -16.73 -4.35 -16.32
N GLY A 534 -16.39 -5.07 -15.25
CA GLY A 534 -17.32 -5.84 -14.42
C GLY A 534 -17.92 -7.07 -15.11
N ILE A 535 -17.42 -7.45 -16.29
CA ILE A 535 -17.93 -8.61 -17.06
C ILE A 535 -17.25 -9.89 -16.56
N ARG A 536 -15.92 -9.90 -16.51
CA ARG A 536 -15.14 -11.10 -16.15
C ARG A 536 -14.84 -11.18 -14.65
N TYR A 537 -14.57 -10.04 -14.02
CA TYR A 537 -14.15 -9.95 -12.62
C TYR A 537 -14.32 -8.52 -12.10
N GLY A 538 -14.18 -8.35 -10.79
CA GLY A 538 -14.26 -7.06 -10.11
C GLY A 538 -15.70 -6.58 -9.91
N TYR A 539 -15.83 -5.30 -9.59
CA TYR A 539 -17.12 -4.66 -9.35
C TYR A 539 -17.99 -4.71 -10.58
N LYS A 540 -19.22 -5.19 -10.39
CA LYS A 540 -20.28 -5.17 -11.39
C LYS A 540 -21.43 -4.38 -10.81
N HIS A 541 -21.85 -3.32 -11.49
CA HIS A 541 -23.06 -2.61 -11.09
C HIS A 541 -24.28 -3.47 -11.41
N THR A 542 -25.12 -3.74 -10.40
CA THR A 542 -26.28 -4.65 -10.49
C THR A 542 -27.62 -3.93 -10.55
N ASP A 543 -27.65 -2.62 -10.27
CA ASP A 543 -28.90 -1.86 -10.20
C ASP A 543 -29.36 -1.42 -11.61
N GLU A 544 -30.65 -1.11 -11.74
CA GLU A 544 -31.21 -0.59 -12.99
C GLU A 544 -30.58 0.77 -13.31
N ILE A 545 -30.15 0.96 -14.57
CA ILE A 545 -29.59 2.24 -15.02
C ILE A 545 -30.74 3.26 -15.01
N PRO A 546 -30.59 4.43 -14.35
CA PRO A 546 -31.62 5.47 -14.39
C PRO A 546 -31.98 5.84 -15.84
N ASP A 547 -33.28 5.99 -16.15
CA ASP A 547 -33.78 6.25 -17.51
C ASP A 547 -33.09 7.46 -18.18
N GLU A 548 -32.67 8.46 -17.41
CA GLU A 548 -31.94 9.64 -17.89
C GLU A 548 -30.54 9.33 -18.45
N ALA A 549 -29.86 8.31 -17.90
CA ALA A 549 -28.55 7.85 -18.36
C ALA A 549 -28.65 6.83 -19.52
N SER A 550 -29.86 6.31 -19.79
CA SER A 550 -30.09 5.32 -20.85
C SER A 550 -30.07 5.92 -22.27
N GLY A 551 -30.26 7.24 -22.38
CA GLY A 551 -30.31 7.96 -23.66
C GLY A 551 -31.40 7.47 -24.62
N THR A 552 -32.42 6.77 -24.12
CA THR A 552 -33.51 6.24 -24.95
C THR A 552 -34.61 7.28 -25.15
N SER A 553 -34.47 8.13 -26.16
CA SER A 553 -35.66 8.66 -26.83
C SER A 553 -36.42 7.47 -27.44
N SER A 554 -37.71 7.37 -27.14
CA SER A 554 -38.65 6.25 -27.31
C SER A 554 -38.91 5.73 -28.74
N THR A 555 -37.95 5.78 -29.66
CA THR A 555 -38.19 5.59 -31.10
C THR A 555 -37.11 4.85 -31.89
N SER A 556 -36.24 4.04 -31.27
CA SER A 556 -35.24 3.28 -32.05
C SER A 556 -35.15 1.78 -31.73
N SER A 557 -35.10 1.01 -32.82
CA SER A 557 -35.18 -0.45 -33.03
C SER A 557 -34.44 -1.34 -32.01
N SER A 558 -35.01 -2.52 -31.73
CA SER A 558 -34.66 -3.44 -30.63
C SER A 558 -33.21 -3.95 -30.55
N SER A 559 -32.45 -3.98 -31.64
CA SER A 559 -31.04 -4.39 -31.63
C SER A 559 -30.08 -3.27 -31.21
N TYR A 560 -30.37 -2.01 -31.59
CA TYR A 560 -29.56 -0.85 -31.22
C TYR A 560 -29.81 -0.39 -29.78
N ALA A 561 -31.02 -0.62 -29.26
CA ALA A 561 -31.37 -0.35 -27.86
C ALA A 561 -30.66 -1.32 -26.89
N ALA A 562 -30.55 -2.61 -27.24
CA ALA A 562 -29.82 -3.59 -26.45
C ALA A 562 -28.31 -3.31 -26.40
N GLY A 563 -27.70 -2.91 -27.54
CA GLY A 563 -26.30 -2.48 -27.61
C GLY A 563 -26.02 -1.23 -26.79
N ARG A 564 -26.91 -0.23 -26.81
CA ARG A 564 -26.82 0.96 -25.95
C ARG A 564 -26.98 0.63 -24.47
N SER A 565 -27.95 -0.23 -24.10
CA SER A 565 -28.12 -0.69 -22.72
C SER A 565 -26.85 -1.38 -22.18
N PHE A 566 -26.19 -2.20 -23.01
CA PHE A 566 -24.92 -2.84 -22.63
C PHE A 566 -23.75 -1.85 -22.52
N MET A 567 -23.61 -0.91 -23.47
CA MET A 567 -22.60 0.15 -23.41
C MET A 567 -22.81 1.06 -22.18
N ASN A 568 -24.06 1.35 -21.82
CA ASN A 568 -24.39 2.13 -20.65
C ASN A 568 -24.04 1.37 -19.36
N LYS A 569 -24.22 0.03 -19.30
CA LYS A 569 -23.77 -0.80 -18.18
C LYS A 569 -22.25 -0.78 -18.01
N TYR A 570 -21.50 -0.81 -19.12
CA TYR A 570 -20.04 -0.69 -19.11
C TYR A 570 -19.60 0.68 -18.56
N ALA A 571 -20.16 1.76 -19.10
CA ALA A 571 -19.84 3.12 -18.67
C ALA A 571 -20.18 3.34 -17.19
N TYR A 572 -21.35 2.88 -16.75
CA TYR A 572 -21.82 3.07 -15.38
C TYR A 572 -21.02 2.25 -14.36
N THR A 573 -20.70 0.99 -14.69
CA THR A 573 -19.84 0.15 -13.84
C THR A 573 -18.47 0.79 -13.61
N ARG A 574 -17.89 1.39 -14.66
CA ARG A 574 -16.61 2.11 -14.57
C ARG A 574 -16.72 3.41 -13.80
N ALA A 575 -17.79 4.18 -14.04
CA ALA A 575 -18.04 5.44 -13.35
C ALA A 575 -18.23 5.26 -11.83
N MET A 576 -18.86 4.16 -11.42
CA MET A 576 -19.09 3.86 -9.99
C MET A 576 -17.91 3.12 -9.34
N GLY A 577 -17.17 2.32 -10.12
CA GLY A 577 -16.07 1.50 -9.60
C GLY A 577 -14.73 2.21 -9.51
N LEU A 578 -14.41 3.11 -10.45
CA LEU A 578 -13.13 3.83 -10.51
C LEU A 578 -13.26 5.19 -9.83
N GLY A 579 -12.28 5.58 -9.02
CA GLY A 579 -12.26 6.88 -8.36
C GLY A 579 -11.85 8.05 -9.26
N PRO A 580 -12.00 9.30 -8.77
CA PRO A 580 -11.89 10.50 -9.62
C PRO A 580 -10.53 10.71 -10.28
N GLU A 581 -9.42 10.38 -9.59
CA GLU A 581 -8.07 10.53 -10.16
C GLU A 581 -7.82 9.53 -11.28
N VAL A 582 -8.26 8.29 -11.11
CA VAL A 582 -8.14 7.24 -12.14
C VAL A 582 -8.98 7.60 -13.37
N GLN A 583 -10.22 8.06 -13.18
CA GLN A 583 -11.08 8.54 -14.26
C GLN A 583 -10.42 9.70 -15.03
N ARG A 584 -9.83 10.68 -14.32
CA ARG A 584 -9.11 11.81 -14.92
C ARG A 584 -7.96 11.34 -15.81
N ARG A 585 -7.14 10.39 -15.35
CA ARG A 585 -6.02 9.85 -16.15
C ARG A 585 -6.50 9.06 -17.37
N ILE A 586 -7.60 8.31 -17.24
CA ILE A 586 -8.21 7.64 -18.41
C ILE A 586 -8.68 8.65 -19.45
N MET A 587 -9.35 9.74 -19.02
CA MET A 587 -9.81 10.81 -19.92
C MET A 587 -8.65 11.51 -20.64
N LEU A 588 -7.63 11.94 -19.88
CA LEU A 588 -6.43 12.58 -20.44
C LEU A 588 -5.68 11.65 -21.39
N GLY A 589 -5.53 10.39 -21.02
CA GLY A 589 -4.87 9.38 -21.85
C GLY A 589 -5.58 9.11 -23.16
N THR A 590 -6.91 8.96 -23.11
CA THR A 590 -7.73 8.76 -24.31
C THR A 590 -7.61 9.95 -25.26
N PHE A 591 -7.55 11.17 -24.72
CA PHE A 591 -7.30 12.38 -25.51
C PHE A 591 -5.90 12.37 -26.15
N VAL A 592 -4.85 12.08 -25.39
CA VAL A 592 -3.47 12.01 -25.91
C VAL A 592 -3.31 10.98 -27.02
N LEU A 593 -3.89 9.79 -26.88
CA LEU A 593 -3.81 8.73 -27.90
C LEU A 593 -4.53 9.07 -29.20
N SER A 594 -5.35 10.13 -29.21
CA SER A 594 -6.02 10.63 -30.42
C SER A 594 -5.16 11.58 -31.26
N VAL A 595 -3.93 11.91 -30.82
CA VAL A 595 -3.01 12.84 -31.48
C VAL A 595 -1.57 12.30 -31.52
N GLY A 596 -0.94 12.28 -32.70
CA GLY A 596 0.37 11.65 -32.93
C GLY A 596 1.58 12.47 -32.44
N THR A 597 2.68 11.80 -32.04
CA THR A 597 3.93 12.45 -31.59
C THR A 597 5.23 11.73 -32.02
N LEU A 598 6.34 12.49 -31.97
CA LEU A 598 7.67 12.33 -32.60
C LEU A 598 8.80 11.90 -31.63
N ARG A 599 9.94 11.43 -32.18
CA ARG A 599 11.17 10.94 -31.49
C ARG A 599 12.31 11.98 -31.41
N CYS A 600 13.19 11.85 -30.41
CA CYS A 600 14.45 12.61 -30.30
C CYS A 600 15.69 11.75 -29.96
N LYS A 601 16.88 12.32 -30.25
CA LYS A 601 18.22 11.71 -30.36
C LYS A 601 19.09 11.76 -29.08
N ASN A 602 20.16 10.95 -29.10
CA ASN A 602 21.13 10.65 -28.03
C ASN A 602 21.99 11.85 -27.53
N PRO A 603 22.45 11.88 -26.26
CA PRO A 603 23.41 12.86 -25.74
C PRO A 603 24.88 12.38 -25.75
N THR A 604 25.83 13.34 -25.66
CA THR A 604 27.30 13.21 -25.73
C THR A 604 28.07 13.68 -24.46
N GLU A 605 29.29 13.13 -24.32
CA GLU A 605 30.60 13.62 -23.77
C GLU A 605 30.89 13.98 -22.30
N SER A 606 29.95 14.16 -21.36
CA SER A 606 30.30 14.36 -19.93
C SER A 606 29.74 13.26 -19.03
N ALA A 607 30.33 12.06 -19.13
CA ALA A 607 29.87 10.87 -18.39
C ALA A 607 30.26 10.93 -16.90
N VAL A 608 29.28 10.70 -16.03
CA VAL A 608 29.44 10.47 -14.59
C VAL A 608 28.95 9.06 -14.27
N ASP A 609 29.40 8.48 -13.15
CA ASP A 609 28.99 7.13 -12.75
C ASP A 609 27.60 7.13 -12.12
N LEU A 610 27.31 8.17 -11.34
CA LEU A 610 26.06 8.32 -10.59
C LEU A 610 25.61 9.77 -10.60
N LEU A 611 24.32 10.01 -10.39
CA LEU A 611 23.78 11.32 -10.03
C LEU A 611 23.33 11.31 -8.58
N LEU A 612 23.56 12.41 -7.86
CA LEU A 612 22.95 12.68 -6.56
C LEU A 612 21.95 13.83 -6.71
N VAL A 613 20.68 13.58 -6.41
CA VAL A 613 19.61 14.58 -6.51
C VAL A 613 18.63 14.47 -5.33
N PRO A 614 17.87 15.54 -5.02
CA PRO A 614 16.76 15.46 -4.07
C PRO A 614 15.73 14.40 -4.48
N THR A 615 15.13 13.71 -3.52
CA THR A 615 14.00 12.80 -3.82
C THR A 615 12.67 13.54 -3.89
N GLY A 616 12.46 14.54 -3.03
CA GLY A 616 11.28 15.42 -3.05
C GLY A 616 11.67 16.88 -2.85
N CYS A 617 10.77 17.80 -3.20
CA CYS A 617 11.01 19.25 -3.06
C CYS A 617 11.03 19.70 -1.58
N SER A 618 10.31 18.99 -0.73
CA SER A 618 10.16 19.26 0.70
C SER A 618 10.02 17.94 1.49
N THR A 619 9.98 18.08 2.82
CA THR A 619 9.47 17.05 3.73
C THR A 619 8.00 16.74 3.46
N ALA A 620 7.48 15.68 4.07
CA ALA A 620 6.11 15.19 3.88
C ALA A 620 5.09 16.32 4.09
N PRO A 621 4.25 16.67 3.10
CA PRO A 621 3.20 17.68 3.25
C PRO A 621 2.02 17.21 4.14
N PRO A 622 1.24 18.15 4.71
CA PRO A 622 0.04 17.81 5.47
C PRO A 622 -1.02 17.15 4.58
N LEU A 623 -1.86 16.27 5.14
CA LEU A 623 -2.95 15.61 4.40
C LEU A 623 -3.96 16.63 3.86
N SER A 624 -4.16 17.74 4.57
CA SER A 624 -5.03 18.85 4.15
C SER A 624 -4.63 19.44 2.79
N ALA A 625 -3.34 19.38 2.42
CA ALA A 625 -2.86 19.84 1.11
C ALA A 625 -3.38 18.99 -0.06
N PHE A 626 -3.93 17.80 0.22
CA PHE A 626 -4.50 16.88 -0.76
C PHE A 626 -6.02 16.72 -0.63
N SER A 627 -6.65 17.44 0.30
CA SER A 627 -8.10 17.48 0.43
C SER A 627 -8.65 18.48 -0.58
N ALA A 628 -9.66 18.07 -1.35
CA ALA A 628 -10.51 19.03 -2.04
C ALA A 628 -11.18 19.88 -0.95
N GLY A 629 -10.78 21.15 -0.80
CA GLY A 629 -11.49 22.08 0.08
C GLY A 629 -12.97 22.11 -0.27
N ASP A 630 -13.82 22.49 0.70
CA ASP A 630 -15.27 22.57 0.53
C ASP A 630 -15.61 23.20 -0.84
N HIS A 631 -16.51 22.53 -1.57
CA HIS A 631 -16.79 22.66 -3.01
C HIS A 631 -17.24 24.06 -3.52
N GLU A 632 -17.12 25.12 -2.71
CA GLU A 632 -17.53 26.48 -3.07
C GLU A 632 -16.52 27.24 -3.92
N ASN A 633 -15.25 26.80 -4.01
CA ASN A 633 -14.22 27.51 -4.78
C ASN A 633 -13.61 26.65 -5.91
N LYS A 634 -14.06 26.87 -7.16
CA LYS A 634 -13.59 26.13 -8.34
C LYS A 634 -12.08 26.33 -8.65
N SER A 635 -11.46 27.45 -8.25
CA SER A 635 -10.02 27.67 -8.45
C SER A 635 -9.14 26.82 -7.52
N ALA A 636 -9.58 26.57 -6.29
CA ALA A 636 -8.89 25.67 -5.36
C ALA A 636 -8.87 24.22 -5.89
N SER A 637 -9.83 23.86 -6.75
CA SER A 637 -9.94 22.52 -7.33
C SER A 637 -8.93 22.22 -8.45
N SER A 638 -8.40 23.21 -9.17
CA SER A 638 -7.31 22.98 -10.15
C SER A 638 -5.95 22.94 -9.49
N ASP A 639 -5.75 23.75 -8.46
CA ASP A 639 -4.46 23.94 -7.81
C ASP A 639 -4.04 22.70 -7.00
N TYR A 640 -4.97 22.04 -6.29
CA TYR A 640 -4.65 20.81 -5.54
C TYR A 640 -4.13 19.67 -6.43
N ILE A 641 -4.63 19.56 -7.67
CA ILE A 641 -4.28 18.49 -8.59
C ILE A 641 -2.86 18.72 -9.11
N LEU A 642 -2.58 19.95 -9.54
CA LEU A 642 -1.24 20.35 -9.97
C LEU A 642 -0.24 20.19 -8.82
N HIS A 643 -0.62 20.56 -7.59
CA HIS A 643 0.22 20.33 -6.40
C HIS A 643 0.52 18.85 -6.15
N SER A 644 -0.43 17.94 -6.40
CA SER A 644 -0.16 16.50 -6.28
C SER A 644 0.89 16.01 -7.30
N TYR A 645 0.84 16.54 -8.52
CA TYR A 645 1.73 16.11 -9.62
C TYR A 645 3.14 16.67 -9.49
N VAL A 646 3.28 17.89 -8.97
CA VAL A 646 4.58 18.56 -8.81
C VAL A 646 5.51 17.79 -7.86
N ASN A 647 4.99 17.00 -6.93
CA ASN A 647 5.80 16.21 -6.01
C ASN A 647 6.69 15.18 -6.71
N ASP A 648 6.29 14.70 -7.89
CA ASP A 648 7.01 13.70 -8.66
C ASP A 648 8.10 14.30 -9.57
N VAL A 649 8.26 15.64 -9.59
CA VAL A 649 9.17 16.35 -10.52
C VAL A 649 10.62 15.87 -10.42
N MET A 650 11.05 15.47 -9.22
CA MET A 650 12.42 15.01 -8.97
C MET A 650 12.63 13.53 -9.31
N THR A 651 11.57 12.73 -9.32
CA THR A 651 11.64 11.27 -9.47
C THR A 651 11.29 10.78 -10.88
N VAL A 652 10.44 11.52 -11.59
CA VAL A 652 10.00 11.18 -12.97
C VAL A 652 11.14 11.04 -13.99
N PRO A 653 12.18 11.91 -14.01
CA PRO A 653 13.23 11.84 -15.04
C PRO A 653 13.92 10.46 -15.15
N SER A 654 14.27 9.84 -14.02
CA SER A 654 14.89 8.51 -14.04
C SER A 654 13.91 7.38 -14.35
N SER A 655 12.61 7.54 -14.06
CA SER A 655 11.58 6.61 -14.50
C SER A 655 11.42 6.61 -16.02
N LEU A 656 11.33 7.80 -16.63
CA LEU A 656 11.24 7.95 -18.09
C LEU A 656 12.47 7.36 -18.81
N ALA A 657 13.65 7.48 -18.19
CA ALA A 657 14.88 6.91 -18.72
C ALA A 657 15.07 5.42 -18.38
N GLY A 658 14.18 4.81 -17.59
CA GLY A 658 14.28 3.41 -17.17
C GLY A 658 15.45 3.10 -16.23
N LEU A 659 16.04 4.12 -15.59
CA LEU A 659 17.30 4.03 -14.85
C LEU A 659 17.12 3.54 -13.41
N PRO A 660 18.06 2.77 -12.85
CA PRO A 660 18.02 2.37 -11.45
C PRO A 660 18.26 3.57 -10.53
N SER A 661 17.46 3.68 -9.47
CA SER A 661 17.50 4.82 -8.56
C SER A 661 17.09 4.42 -7.14
N ILE A 662 17.87 4.81 -6.15
CA ILE A 662 17.62 4.52 -4.73
C ILE A 662 17.50 5.82 -3.93
N SER A 663 16.40 5.99 -3.21
CA SER A 663 16.23 7.02 -2.19
C SER A 663 16.73 6.49 -0.85
N ILE A 664 17.54 7.29 -0.17
CA ILE A 664 18.12 7.00 1.15
C ILE A 664 17.75 8.17 2.06
N PRO A 665 17.31 7.94 3.31
CA PRO A 665 17.21 9.02 4.29
C PRO A 665 18.60 9.65 4.45
N VAL A 666 18.69 10.97 4.59
CA VAL A 666 19.96 11.69 4.80
C VAL A 666 19.96 12.59 6.02
N GLY A 667 18.80 12.78 6.64
CA GLY A 667 18.66 13.61 7.83
C GLY A 667 17.21 13.93 8.15
N ILE A 668 17.03 14.78 9.16
CA ILE A 668 15.73 15.27 9.60
C ILE A 668 15.74 16.79 9.45
N SER A 669 14.64 17.33 8.95
CA SER A 669 14.47 18.78 8.85
C SER A 669 14.41 19.41 10.23
N LYS A 670 15.26 20.40 10.48
CA LYS A 670 15.23 21.20 11.71
C LYS A 670 13.97 22.07 11.85
N THR A 671 13.31 22.39 10.74
CA THR A 671 12.16 23.30 10.76
C THR A 671 10.87 22.60 11.19
N ASP A 672 10.68 21.34 10.78
CA ASP A 672 9.44 20.60 11.02
C ASP A 672 9.63 19.20 11.60
N GLY A 673 10.86 18.70 11.73
CA GLY A 673 11.16 17.41 12.37
C GLY A 673 10.85 16.19 11.50
N PHE A 674 10.62 16.36 10.19
CA PHE A 674 10.32 15.27 9.27
C PHE A 674 11.55 14.79 8.48
N PRO A 675 11.55 13.52 8.01
CA PRO A 675 12.68 12.96 7.27
C PRO A 675 12.93 13.67 5.94
N ILE A 676 14.21 13.71 5.55
CA ILE A 676 14.68 14.17 4.25
C ILE A 676 15.37 12.99 3.57
N GLY A 677 14.99 12.70 2.33
CA GLY A 677 15.65 11.71 1.48
C GLY A 677 16.31 12.33 0.25
N LEU A 678 17.45 11.77 -0.13
CA LEU A 678 18.10 12.04 -1.42
C LEU A 678 18.16 10.75 -2.22
N GLN A 679 18.17 10.86 -3.54
CA GLN A 679 18.27 9.72 -4.44
C GLN A 679 19.62 9.69 -5.18
N LEU A 680 20.19 8.49 -5.26
CA LEU A 680 21.29 8.14 -6.15
C LEU A 680 20.72 7.48 -7.40
N ILE A 681 21.12 7.93 -8.58
CA ILE A 681 20.68 7.39 -9.88
C ILE A 681 21.91 6.87 -10.63
N SER A 682 21.84 5.65 -11.15
CA SER A 682 22.93 5.01 -11.91
C SER A 682 22.54 4.75 -13.36
N GLN A 683 23.46 4.21 -14.13
CA GLN A 683 23.23 3.79 -15.51
C GLN A 683 22.35 2.54 -15.59
N PHE A 684 21.59 2.42 -16.68
CA PHE A 684 20.72 1.27 -16.96
C PHE A 684 21.47 -0.07 -16.85
N GLY A 685 20.98 -0.97 -15.99
CA GLY A 685 21.59 -2.27 -15.73
C GLY A 685 22.77 -2.24 -14.75
N ASN A 686 23.17 -1.07 -14.25
CA ASN A 686 24.21 -0.92 -13.23
C ASN A 686 23.62 -0.76 -11.82
N ASP A 687 22.60 -1.58 -11.53
CA ASP A 687 21.85 -1.64 -10.27
C ASP A 687 22.75 -1.96 -9.07
N ASP A 688 23.74 -2.83 -9.24
CA ASP A 688 24.64 -3.22 -8.14
C ASP A 688 25.53 -2.07 -7.69
N SER A 689 26.07 -1.28 -8.62
CA SER A 689 26.91 -0.13 -8.27
C SER A 689 26.14 0.93 -7.49
N VAL A 690 24.87 1.18 -7.80
CA VAL A 690 24.08 2.16 -7.04
C VAL A 690 23.79 1.67 -5.63
N LEU A 691 23.50 0.37 -5.47
CA LEU A 691 23.29 -0.25 -4.17
C LEU A 691 24.58 -0.28 -3.33
N ASP A 692 25.74 -0.49 -3.96
CA ASP A 692 27.04 -0.50 -3.27
C ASP A 692 27.44 0.89 -2.77
N VAL A 693 27.25 1.93 -3.58
CA VAL A 693 27.51 3.32 -3.16
C VAL A 693 26.50 3.75 -2.11
N ALA A 694 25.22 3.38 -2.26
CA ALA A 694 24.19 3.62 -1.26
C ALA A 694 24.53 2.99 0.09
N LEU A 695 25.02 1.74 0.10
CA LEU A 695 25.38 1.04 1.34
C LEU A 695 26.54 1.74 2.06
N LYS A 696 27.55 2.18 1.31
CA LYS A 696 28.68 2.95 1.87
C LYS A 696 28.25 4.30 2.39
N LEU A 697 27.34 4.98 1.70
CA LEU A 697 26.79 6.26 2.12
C LEU A 697 25.95 6.10 3.41
N GLU A 698 25.07 5.09 3.45
CA GLU A 698 24.30 4.72 4.66
C GLU A 698 25.23 4.48 5.86
N GLN A 699 26.33 3.74 5.67
CA GLN A 699 27.33 3.50 6.71
C GLN A 699 28.06 4.78 7.14
N ALA A 700 28.44 5.65 6.21
CA ALA A 700 29.10 6.91 6.54
C ALA A 700 28.19 7.83 7.37
N LEU A 701 26.91 7.93 6.98
CA LEU A 701 25.89 8.69 7.70
C LEU A 701 25.63 8.12 9.10
N LEU A 702 25.62 6.79 9.26
CA LEU A 702 25.51 6.15 10.58
C LEU A 702 26.74 6.41 11.47
N ASN A 703 27.95 6.45 10.90
CA ASN A 703 29.21 6.60 11.64
C ASN A 703 29.48 8.04 12.10
N GLN A 704 28.97 9.06 11.42
CA GLN A 704 29.13 10.46 11.86
C GLN A 704 28.38 10.77 13.18
N ASN A 705 27.43 9.92 13.58
CA ASN A 705 26.70 10.04 14.85
C ASN A 705 27.56 9.89 16.13
N THR A 706 28.81 9.46 16.02
CA THR A 706 29.65 9.22 17.21
C THR A 706 30.53 10.40 17.60
N HIS A 707 30.71 11.43 16.75
CA HIS A 707 31.77 12.41 16.98
C HIS A 707 31.52 13.90 16.74
N GLU A 708 30.38 14.39 16.21
CA GLU A 708 30.19 15.86 16.04
C GLU A 708 28.74 16.35 16.16
N GLN A 709 28.58 17.55 16.75
CA GLN A 709 27.34 18.34 16.80
C GLN A 709 27.02 18.89 15.39
N ASP A 710 26.51 18.04 14.50
CA ASP A 710 26.33 18.43 13.10
C ASP A 710 24.92 18.97 12.75
N LEU A 711 24.86 19.74 11.67
CA LEU A 711 23.76 20.61 11.22
C LEU A 711 22.37 19.96 11.05
N PHE A 712 22.19 18.65 11.22
CA PHE A 712 20.93 17.94 10.97
C PHE A 712 20.46 16.97 12.07
N GLY A 713 21.11 16.92 13.23
CA GLY A 713 20.72 16.01 14.33
C GLY A 713 20.88 14.53 13.94
N ASN A 714 20.87 13.65 14.95
CA ASN A 714 21.22 12.23 14.82
C ASN A 714 20.57 11.53 13.60
N TYR A 715 21.40 10.93 12.76
CA TYR A 715 21.02 10.03 11.69
C TYR A 715 20.61 8.69 12.29
N LEU A 716 19.33 8.49 12.53
CA LEU A 716 18.77 7.15 12.47
C LEU A 716 17.90 7.12 11.23
N PRO A 717 17.94 6.04 10.41
CA PRO A 717 16.75 5.75 9.63
C PRO A 717 15.62 5.77 10.68
N LEU A 718 14.66 6.67 10.49
CA LEU A 718 13.44 6.74 11.30
C LEU A 718 12.59 5.51 10.93
N VAL A 719 13.19 4.33 10.90
CA VAL A 719 12.50 3.07 10.95
C VAL A 719 11.64 3.21 12.18
N PRO A 720 10.32 3.06 12.06
CA PRO A 720 9.52 2.82 13.23
C PRO A 720 10.18 1.64 13.97
N LYS A 721 10.81 1.90 15.13
CA LYS A 721 11.20 0.84 16.08
C LYS A 721 9.98 0.02 16.54
N ILE A 722 8.79 0.37 16.01
CA ILE A 722 7.58 -0.42 15.99
C ILE A 722 7.82 -1.83 15.44
N PHE A 723 8.76 -2.15 14.54
CA PHE A 723 8.85 -3.55 14.02
C PHE A 723 10.11 -4.36 14.36
N HIS A 724 11.10 -3.77 15.06
CA HIS A 724 12.31 -4.47 15.52
C HIS A 724 12.25 -4.95 16.99
#